data_AF-A0A521D630-F1
#
_entry.id   AF-A0A521D630-F1
#
_cell.length_a   1.000
_cell.length_b   1.000
_cell.length_c   1.000
_cell.angle_alpha   90.00
_cell.angle_beta   90.00
_cell.angle_gamma   90.00
#
_symmetry.space_group_name_H-M   'P 1'
#
loop_
_entity.id
_entity.type
_entity.pdbx_description
1 polymer ?
#
loop_
_entity_poly.entity_id
_entity_poly.type
_entity_poly.pdbx_seq_one_letter_code
_entity_poly.pdbx_strand_id
1 'polypeptide(L)'
;MKKNLSFLCILTLLCIGTYSTLNAQSYQTEIFTGESYSTASYVGYSHGHRSNLYKDNAGTLHLVVVDNYKLKYLTSSDEGLNWQEQSVPSEFDGKISNAMIKGNGNGDLFLAIDVRPGYDYGNSISLDYYFWRHIYVYKYTGNAWQQEAIETPGQTMGGKVIRDLLVDEDGTVHLITIYSGWWDYGGKAYEFRRDPITGAWQTITIADYSDTGVDSGMGYFSAIKQQDGSIAGLYWRNKGNGELGYRTCVDGAWGAPVVISSAAKNYMDICRHSDGNPRIVYITKSSPQKIMYKSVLDNSPGEEILTLAEGQAVNAVNVHANAMGKETIIVSIAGERAMYAEKYPEDETWPTEFQQVPLIEAAYGLSTVSSSSDALVNFSCTYIDYKKNGIYGPHGPNVRYFFNVPDMRIVSCVTAPQEGGMVSGAGQYENNAAVSLTATANSGYIFTEWSEGGTILSSENPLTFSATGNRTISAHFVPVHNIIVQPSANGLVQVLNGASEVLLPDNEITGSYIIRENENVQIKCIPGIGYHFVEWQEAGSLLSTDNPYVLTVTEDRTFTAVLEINTYNLTYTAGANGSISGAASQSAKHGQDGTEVTAVPNQGYHFVQWSDGVTTAARSDMSVQADINVSAEFAINTYSLTYTAGVNGSISGAASQSVDHGQDGAEVTAVPDQGYHFVQWSDGVTTAARTDMAVNGDINVSAEFAINKWVVTFSVTMDGEAVENALIQIESVGEDILTNYAGEATIELPNGSYTYQVTVNAVSVHDAVLLVADMDVSEAIVLTATSMASTAPSSVKVWPNPATKIVFVEGVLQISKTEIFNVDGSLIYSTPMQNNAIDISRLPMGIYIFRITDVQGNIISKRIIKK
;
A
#
# COMPACT_ATOMS: atom_id res chain seq x y z
N MET A 1 -104.52 63.66 8.29
CA MET A 1 -104.08 62.26 8.11
C MET A 1 -105.10 61.39 7.35
N LYS A 2 -105.61 61.86 6.21
CA LYS A 2 -106.35 61.06 5.19
C LYS A 2 -105.91 61.43 3.75
N LYS A 3 -104.75 62.09 3.59
CA LYS A 3 -104.21 62.57 2.31
C LYS A 3 -102.81 62.02 1.96
N ASN A 4 -102.29 61.05 2.74
CA ASN A 4 -101.05 60.33 2.42
C ASN A 4 -101.28 58.86 2.04
N LEU A 5 -102.53 58.41 1.89
CA LEU A 5 -102.84 57.03 1.48
C LEU A 5 -102.56 56.80 -0.01
N SER A 6 -102.59 57.85 -0.84
CA SER A 6 -102.33 57.77 -2.29
C SER A 6 -100.85 57.65 -2.65
N PHE A 7 -99.94 57.95 -1.73
CA PHE A 7 -98.49 57.81 -1.94
C PHE A 7 -97.97 56.41 -1.58
N LEU A 8 -98.72 55.64 -0.78
CA LEU A 8 -98.32 54.29 -0.36
C LEU A 8 -98.70 53.20 -1.40
N CYS A 9 -99.73 53.44 -2.24
CA CYS A 9 -100.11 52.53 -3.32
C CYS A 9 -99.24 52.68 -4.59
N ILE A 10 -98.54 53.79 -4.77
CA ILE A 10 -97.61 53.98 -5.90
C ILE A 10 -96.23 53.36 -5.59
N LEU A 11 -95.83 53.25 -4.32
CA LEU A 11 -94.61 52.53 -3.94
C LEU A 11 -94.75 51.00 -3.96
N THR A 12 -95.97 50.44 -3.86
CA THR A 12 -96.21 48.99 -3.93
C THR A 12 -96.36 48.47 -5.37
N LEU A 13 -96.64 49.35 -6.34
CA LEU A 13 -96.69 49.00 -7.77
C LEU A 13 -95.37 49.26 -8.53
N LEU A 14 -94.38 49.89 -7.88
CA LEU A 14 -93.01 50.06 -8.42
C LEU A 14 -92.00 49.03 -7.89
N CYS A 15 -92.41 48.11 -7.00
CA CYS A 15 -91.60 46.95 -6.60
C CYS A 15 -92.04 45.63 -7.25
N ILE A 16 -93.09 45.65 -8.08
CA ILE A 16 -93.29 44.58 -9.07
C ILE A 16 -92.42 44.97 -10.27
N GLY A 17 -91.11 44.85 -10.08
CA GLY A 17 -90.23 44.65 -11.23
C GLY A 17 -90.78 43.45 -11.96
N THR A 18 -91.37 43.68 -13.12
CA THR A 18 -91.40 42.70 -14.19
C THR A 18 -89.99 42.11 -14.23
N TYR A 19 -89.83 40.84 -13.83
CA TYR A 19 -88.66 40.05 -14.23
C TYR A 19 -88.81 39.79 -15.73
N SER A 20 -88.73 40.88 -16.52
CA SER A 20 -88.55 40.84 -17.95
C SER A 20 -87.15 40.30 -18.18
N THR A 21 -87.11 39.10 -18.76
CA THR A 21 -86.05 38.54 -19.60
C THR A 21 -84.86 39.49 -19.83
N LEU A 22 -83.71 39.18 -19.24
CA LEU A 22 -82.45 39.82 -19.58
C LEU A 22 -81.34 38.77 -19.69
N ASN A 23 -81.09 38.45 -20.97
CA ASN A 23 -79.87 38.00 -21.61
C ASN A 23 -79.22 36.71 -21.10
N ALA A 24 -79.47 35.63 -21.85
CA ALA A 24 -78.46 34.59 -22.07
C ALA A 24 -77.14 35.27 -22.49
N GLN A 25 -76.14 35.25 -21.62
CA GLN A 25 -74.77 35.58 -22.00
C GLN A 25 -74.08 34.28 -22.41
N SER A 26 -73.47 34.29 -23.60
CA SER A 26 -72.60 33.23 -24.09
C SER A 26 -71.25 33.31 -23.38
N TYR A 27 -70.83 32.24 -22.70
CA TYR A 27 -69.51 32.09 -22.09
C TYR A 27 -68.79 30.90 -22.68
N GLN A 28 -67.46 31.00 -22.80
CA GLN A 28 -66.61 29.88 -23.18
C GLN A 28 -66.35 29.02 -21.94
N THR A 29 -66.76 27.77 -21.98
CA THR A 29 -66.29 26.75 -21.03
C THR A 29 -65.17 26.00 -21.72
N GLU A 30 -63.95 26.10 -21.18
CA GLU A 30 -62.87 25.19 -21.54
C GLU A 30 -63.00 23.93 -20.68
N ILE A 31 -63.14 22.80 -21.35
CA ILE A 31 -63.03 21.49 -20.73
C ILE A 31 -61.60 21.02 -20.96
N PHE A 32 -61.10 20.21 -20.04
CA PHE A 32 -59.76 19.61 -19.98
C PHE A 32 -59.21 18.98 -21.27
N THR A 33 -60.00 18.86 -22.34
CA THR A 33 -59.61 18.40 -23.67
C THR A 33 -59.05 19.51 -24.57
N GLY A 34 -59.06 20.78 -24.13
CA GLY A 34 -58.63 21.93 -24.94
C GLY A 34 -59.65 22.40 -25.98
N GLU A 35 -60.88 21.87 -25.96
CA GLU A 35 -61.97 22.33 -26.81
C GLU A 35 -62.81 23.40 -26.10
N SER A 36 -63.02 24.54 -26.77
CA SER A 36 -63.80 25.66 -26.25
C SER A 36 -65.27 25.54 -26.67
N TYR A 37 -66.19 25.46 -25.70
CA TYR A 37 -67.62 25.39 -25.97
C TYR A 37 -68.31 26.71 -25.59
N SER A 38 -69.13 27.28 -26.49
CA SER A 38 -69.99 28.41 -26.17
C SER A 38 -71.25 27.93 -25.43
N THR A 39 -71.47 28.42 -24.21
CA THR A 39 -72.57 28.01 -23.32
C THR A 39 -73.36 29.23 -22.85
N ALA A 40 -74.68 29.11 -22.70
CA ALA A 40 -75.57 30.22 -22.33
C ALA A 40 -76.21 30.00 -20.95
N SER A 41 -75.52 30.37 -19.86
CA SER A 41 -75.94 30.01 -18.49
C SER A 41 -77.07 30.89 -17.92
N TYR A 42 -78.06 30.28 -17.24
CA TYR A 42 -79.04 30.98 -16.37
C TYR A 42 -78.58 30.93 -14.90
N VAL A 43 -78.71 32.06 -14.20
CA VAL A 43 -78.22 32.26 -12.82
C VAL A 43 -79.34 32.02 -11.81
N GLY A 44 -79.20 31.01 -10.95
CA GLY A 44 -80.14 30.77 -9.85
C GLY A 44 -79.60 29.82 -8.77
N TYR A 45 -79.45 30.37 -7.56
CA TYR A 45 -79.25 29.75 -6.23
C TYR A 45 -78.48 28.42 -6.06
N SER A 46 -77.38 28.56 -5.32
CA SER A 46 -76.54 27.60 -4.57
C SER A 46 -77.12 26.22 -4.23
N HIS A 47 -76.91 25.19 -5.08
CA HIS A 47 -77.15 23.81 -4.64
C HIS A 47 -76.28 22.75 -5.38
N GLY A 48 -75.56 21.92 -4.61
CA GLY A 48 -75.11 20.56 -4.98
C GLY A 48 -73.74 20.44 -5.67
N HIS A 49 -73.00 19.35 -5.38
CA HIS A 49 -71.69 19.02 -5.94
C HIS A 49 -71.81 18.74 -7.45
N ARG A 50 -71.62 19.77 -8.28
CA ARG A 50 -71.66 19.62 -9.75
C ARG A 50 -70.49 18.82 -10.30
N SER A 51 -69.63 18.30 -9.46
CA SER A 51 -68.61 17.34 -9.86
C SER A 51 -68.11 16.57 -8.66
N ASN A 52 -67.71 15.32 -8.88
CA ASN A 52 -67.18 14.42 -7.86
C ASN A 52 -66.09 13.54 -8.49
N LEU A 53 -65.06 13.24 -7.72
CA LEU A 53 -63.86 12.54 -8.18
C LEU A 53 -63.58 11.36 -7.25
N TYR A 54 -63.26 10.23 -7.86
CA TYR A 54 -62.88 8.99 -7.19
C TYR A 54 -61.59 8.47 -7.83
N LYS A 55 -60.69 7.88 -7.06
CA LYS A 55 -59.50 7.20 -7.56
C LYS A 55 -59.61 5.73 -7.21
N ASP A 56 -59.51 4.85 -8.20
CA ASP A 56 -59.54 3.41 -7.98
C ASP A 56 -58.17 2.85 -7.54
N ASN A 57 -58.13 1.57 -7.17
CA ASN A 57 -56.90 0.88 -6.76
C ASN A 57 -55.87 0.72 -7.89
N ALA A 58 -56.28 0.84 -9.16
CA ALA A 58 -55.37 0.83 -10.29
C ALA A 58 -54.71 2.21 -10.52
N GLY A 59 -55.11 3.22 -9.74
CA GLY A 59 -54.65 4.59 -9.88
C GLY A 59 -55.43 5.42 -10.90
N THR A 60 -56.48 4.86 -11.49
CA THR A 60 -57.36 5.56 -12.44
C THR A 60 -58.23 6.56 -11.69
N LEU A 61 -58.24 7.79 -12.18
CA LEU A 61 -59.14 8.83 -11.73
C LEU A 61 -60.47 8.74 -12.50
N HIS A 62 -61.57 8.75 -11.76
CA HIS A 62 -62.96 8.74 -12.23
C HIS A 62 -63.63 10.04 -11.83
N LEU A 63 -63.90 10.90 -12.80
CA LEU A 63 -64.49 12.22 -12.60
C LEU A 63 -65.89 12.27 -13.20
N VAL A 64 -66.89 12.62 -12.39
CA VAL A 64 -68.21 13.01 -12.91
C VAL A 64 -68.40 14.50 -12.79
N VAL A 65 -68.94 15.12 -13.84
CA VAL A 65 -69.23 16.55 -13.91
C VAL A 65 -70.65 16.75 -14.42
N VAL A 66 -71.40 17.63 -13.77
CA VAL A 66 -72.67 18.16 -14.24
C VAL A 66 -72.41 19.50 -14.91
N ASP A 67 -72.29 19.46 -16.23
CA ASP A 67 -72.03 20.62 -17.08
C ASP A 67 -73.33 21.02 -17.81
N ASN A 68 -73.82 22.23 -17.57
CA ASN A 68 -75.10 22.70 -18.12
C ASN A 68 -76.26 21.71 -17.92
N TYR A 69 -76.33 21.13 -16.71
CA TYR A 69 -77.33 20.13 -16.34
C TYR A 69 -77.28 18.80 -17.13
N LYS A 70 -76.19 18.56 -17.88
CA LYS A 70 -75.86 17.28 -18.53
C LYS A 70 -74.77 16.57 -17.76
N LEU A 71 -74.80 15.24 -17.78
CA LEU A 71 -73.77 14.44 -17.13
C LEU A 71 -72.59 14.21 -18.07
N LYS A 72 -71.38 14.42 -17.56
CA LYS A 72 -70.13 14.00 -18.17
C LYS A 72 -69.40 13.07 -17.21
N TYR A 73 -68.90 11.96 -17.72
CA TYR A 73 -68.06 11.01 -16.99
C TYR A 73 -66.72 10.92 -17.70
N LEU A 74 -65.64 11.17 -16.97
CA LEU A 74 -64.28 11.28 -17.50
C LEU A 74 -63.35 10.35 -16.72
N THR A 75 -62.39 9.76 -17.40
CA THR A 75 -61.35 8.91 -16.80
C THR A 75 -59.95 9.37 -17.15
N SER A 76 -59.01 9.25 -16.23
CA SER A 76 -57.57 9.51 -16.46
C SER A 76 -56.72 8.43 -15.78
N SER A 77 -55.74 7.89 -16.50
CA SER A 77 -54.80 6.87 -16.00
C SER A 77 -53.38 7.41 -15.78
N ASP A 78 -53.20 8.72 -15.87
CA ASP A 78 -51.90 9.41 -15.84
C ASP A 78 -51.95 10.62 -14.89
N GLU A 79 -52.57 10.41 -13.72
CA GLU A 79 -52.69 11.43 -12.65
C GLU A 79 -53.39 12.73 -13.08
N GLY A 80 -54.33 12.64 -14.02
CA GLY A 80 -55.13 13.77 -14.45
C GLY A 80 -54.47 14.62 -15.53
N LEU A 81 -53.35 14.18 -16.09
CA LEU A 81 -52.69 14.86 -17.22
C LEU A 81 -53.51 14.78 -18.50
N ASN A 82 -54.14 13.63 -18.78
CA ASN A 82 -55.04 13.43 -19.91
C ASN A 82 -56.37 12.82 -19.48
N TRP A 83 -57.48 13.34 -20.01
CA TRP A 83 -58.85 12.90 -19.69
C TRP A 83 -59.56 12.34 -20.92
N GLN A 84 -60.28 11.24 -20.72
CA GLN A 84 -61.12 10.59 -21.73
C GLN A 84 -62.58 10.59 -21.29
N GLU A 85 -63.47 11.13 -22.13
CA GLU A 85 -64.92 11.11 -21.85
C GLU A 85 -65.51 9.73 -22.16
N GLN A 86 -66.35 9.26 -21.25
CA GLN A 86 -67.00 7.95 -21.26
C GLN A 86 -68.52 8.13 -21.30
N SER A 87 -69.21 7.26 -22.01
CA SER A 87 -70.67 7.33 -22.15
C SER A 87 -71.42 6.82 -20.92
N VAL A 88 -72.41 7.59 -20.45
CA VAL A 88 -73.41 7.15 -19.46
C VAL A 88 -74.80 7.30 -20.06
N PRO A 89 -75.64 6.24 -20.09
CA PRO A 89 -77.01 6.34 -20.59
C PRO A 89 -77.86 7.15 -19.62
N SER A 90 -78.12 8.41 -19.96
CA SER A 90 -78.99 9.31 -19.20
C SER A 90 -80.03 9.94 -20.12
N GLU A 91 -81.31 9.67 -19.85
CA GLU A 91 -82.43 10.39 -20.48
C GLU A 91 -82.70 11.75 -19.81
N PHE A 92 -81.90 12.11 -18.81
CA PHE A 92 -82.11 13.27 -17.93
C PHE A 92 -81.21 14.46 -18.27
N ASP A 93 -80.45 14.40 -19.36
CA ASP A 93 -79.59 15.50 -19.79
C ASP A 93 -80.37 16.80 -19.96
N GLY A 94 -79.83 17.88 -19.39
CA GLY A 94 -80.52 19.17 -19.26
C GLY A 94 -81.33 19.32 -17.96
N LYS A 95 -81.44 18.26 -17.15
CA LYS A 95 -82.22 18.22 -15.90
C LYS A 95 -81.41 17.79 -14.67
N ILE A 96 -80.16 17.37 -14.83
CA ILE A 96 -79.30 16.88 -13.75
C ILE A 96 -78.76 18.05 -12.95
N SER A 97 -78.87 17.99 -11.63
CA SER A 97 -78.45 19.07 -10.72
C SER A 97 -77.29 18.70 -9.81
N ASN A 98 -76.94 17.42 -9.70
CA ASN A 98 -75.88 16.89 -8.86
C ASN A 98 -75.48 15.49 -9.36
N ALA A 99 -74.22 15.11 -9.18
CA ALA A 99 -73.73 13.77 -9.47
C ALA A 99 -72.60 13.37 -8.52
N MET A 100 -72.59 12.11 -8.07
CA MET A 100 -71.53 11.54 -7.24
C MET A 100 -71.13 10.18 -7.78
N ILE A 101 -69.83 9.89 -7.75
CA ILE A 101 -69.26 8.62 -8.18
C ILE A 101 -68.39 8.03 -7.07
N LYS A 102 -68.55 6.74 -6.80
CA LYS A 102 -67.73 6.06 -5.79
C LYS A 102 -67.60 4.60 -6.16
N GLY A 103 -66.46 4.01 -5.81
CA GLY A 103 -66.22 2.59 -5.91
C GLY A 103 -65.58 2.02 -4.66
N ASN A 104 -65.24 0.73 -4.74
CA ASN A 104 -64.46 0.01 -3.72
C ASN A 104 -63.17 -0.56 -4.33
N GLY A 105 -62.36 -1.21 -3.50
CA GLY A 105 -61.12 -1.83 -3.91
C GLY A 105 -61.27 -3.07 -4.82
N ASN A 106 -62.48 -3.64 -4.89
CA ASN A 106 -62.83 -4.78 -5.74
C ASN A 106 -63.27 -4.38 -7.16
N GLY A 107 -63.30 -3.08 -7.47
CA GLY A 107 -63.63 -2.56 -8.80
C GLY A 107 -65.13 -2.34 -9.04
N ASP A 108 -65.99 -2.45 -8.02
CA ASP A 108 -67.36 -1.96 -8.13
C ASP A 108 -67.33 -0.43 -8.27
N LEU A 109 -68.19 0.11 -9.14
CA LEU A 109 -68.30 1.55 -9.38
C LEU A 109 -69.77 1.93 -9.50
N PHE A 110 -70.17 2.92 -8.71
CA PHE A 110 -71.54 3.42 -8.65
C PHE A 110 -71.57 4.92 -8.91
N LEU A 111 -72.63 5.35 -9.59
CA LEU A 111 -72.92 6.74 -9.90
C LEU A 111 -74.33 7.07 -9.44
N ALA A 112 -74.49 8.11 -8.62
CA ALA A 112 -75.80 8.62 -8.22
C ALA A 112 -76.00 10.04 -8.77
N ILE A 113 -77.19 10.34 -9.28
CA ILE A 113 -77.56 11.66 -9.83
C ILE A 113 -78.84 12.20 -9.20
N ASP A 114 -78.87 13.52 -9.00
CA ASP A 114 -80.07 14.27 -8.63
C ASP A 114 -80.69 14.90 -9.88
N VAL A 115 -81.91 14.53 -10.25
CA VAL A 115 -82.63 15.06 -11.41
C VAL A 115 -83.76 15.98 -10.97
N ARG A 116 -83.91 17.13 -11.63
CA ARG A 116 -85.02 18.08 -11.43
C ARG A 116 -86.04 17.94 -12.56
N PRO A 117 -87.18 17.26 -12.37
CA PRO A 117 -88.08 16.90 -13.48
C PRO A 117 -88.69 18.11 -14.21
N GLY A 118 -88.99 19.17 -13.46
CA GLY A 118 -89.55 20.42 -13.99
C GLY A 118 -88.51 21.43 -14.46
N TYR A 119 -87.23 21.08 -14.43
CA TYR A 119 -86.16 21.89 -14.99
C TYR A 119 -85.90 21.42 -16.42
N ASP A 120 -85.90 22.35 -17.37
CA ASP A 120 -85.49 22.11 -18.74
C ASP A 120 -84.67 23.32 -19.18
N TYR A 121 -83.36 23.10 -19.33
CA TYR A 121 -82.41 24.16 -19.60
C TYR A 121 -82.75 24.89 -20.92
N GLY A 122 -82.98 26.20 -20.83
CA GLY A 122 -83.39 27.05 -21.95
C GLY A 122 -84.89 27.38 -22.01
N ASN A 123 -85.72 26.76 -21.16
CA ASN A 123 -87.17 26.99 -21.08
C ASN A 123 -87.60 27.67 -19.76
N SER A 124 -88.70 28.42 -19.77
CA SER A 124 -89.25 29.06 -18.55
C SER A 124 -89.89 28.01 -17.63
N ILE A 125 -89.46 27.97 -16.37
CA ILE A 125 -90.01 27.09 -15.34
C ILE A 125 -91.05 27.81 -14.46
N SER A 126 -92.08 27.09 -13.98
CA SER A 126 -92.97 27.60 -12.92
C SER A 126 -92.32 27.44 -11.54
N LEU A 127 -92.60 28.39 -10.63
CA LEU A 127 -92.04 28.41 -9.27
C LEU A 127 -92.31 27.13 -8.45
N ASP A 128 -93.41 26.42 -8.76
CA ASP A 128 -93.88 25.23 -8.03
C ASP A 128 -92.95 23.99 -8.16
N TYR A 129 -92.10 23.93 -9.19
CA TYR A 129 -91.24 22.77 -9.47
C TYR A 129 -89.79 22.92 -9.01
N TYR A 130 -89.41 24.06 -8.44
CA TYR A 130 -88.01 24.43 -8.19
C TYR A 130 -87.28 23.52 -7.18
N PHE A 131 -88.01 22.81 -6.32
CA PHE A 131 -87.47 22.03 -5.19
C PHE A 131 -87.55 20.52 -5.38
N TRP A 132 -88.28 20.05 -6.39
CA TRP A 132 -88.51 18.63 -6.60
C TRP A 132 -87.30 17.99 -7.27
N ARG A 133 -86.73 16.99 -6.60
CA ARG A 133 -85.57 16.23 -7.06
C ARG A 133 -85.79 14.75 -6.88
N HIS A 134 -85.53 14.01 -7.94
CA HIS A 134 -85.52 12.55 -7.97
C HIS A 134 -84.08 12.07 -7.98
N ILE A 135 -83.86 10.89 -7.43
CA ILE A 135 -82.54 10.26 -7.31
C ILE A 135 -82.53 9.05 -8.21
N TYR A 136 -81.48 8.93 -9.01
CA TYR A 136 -81.21 7.77 -9.84
C TYR A 136 -79.81 7.26 -9.57
N VAL A 137 -79.64 5.93 -9.56
CA VAL A 137 -78.37 5.27 -9.29
C VAL A 137 -78.03 4.35 -10.45
N TYR A 138 -76.76 4.32 -10.83
CA TYR A 138 -76.20 3.48 -11.87
C TYR A 138 -75.06 2.65 -11.30
N LYS A 139 -74.99 1.37 -11.66
CA LYS A 139 -73.86 0.48 -11.41
C LYS A 139 -73.08 0.27 -12.72
N TYR A 140 -71.75 0.37 -12.65
CA TYR A 140 -70.89 -0.01 -13.76
C TYR A 140 -70.65 -1.53 -13.76
N THR A 141 -70.82 -2.16 -14.91
CA THR A 141 -70.69 -3.63 -15.06
C THR A 141 -69.33 -4.06 -15.64
N GLY A 142 -68.37 -3.14 -15.73
CA GLY A 142 -67.09 -3.35 -16.41
C GLY A 142 -67.11 -2.99 -17.90
N ASN A 143 -68.29 -3.01 -18.55
CA ASN A 143 -68.45 -2.63 -19.96
C ASN A 143 -69.49 -1.52 -20.19
N ALA A 144 -70.51 -1.42 -19.33
CA ALA A 144 -71.59 -0.45 -19.47
C ALA A 144 -72.18 -0.04 -18.11
N TRP A 145 -72.77 1.15 -18.07
CA TRP A 145 -73.56 1.63 -16.95
C TRP A 145 -75.00 1.09 -17.02
N GLN A 146 -75.50 0.55 -15.92
CA GLN A 146 -76.88 0.07 -15.78
C GLN A 146 -77.60 0.82 -14.65
N GLN A 147 -78.78 1.36 -14.95
CA GLN A 147 -79.60 2.03 -13.94
C GLN A 147 -80.25 1.00 -13.01
N GLU A 148 -80.17 1.23 -11.71
CA GLU A 148 -80.86 0.43 -10.71
C GLU A 148 -82.15 1.12 -10.23
N ALA A 149 -83.19 0.33 -9.97
CA ALA A 149 -84.44 0.83 -9.42
C ALA A 149 -84.29 1.08 -7.92
N ILE A 150 -84.53 2.33 -7.50
CA ILE A 150 -84.50 2.75 -6.10
C ILE A 150 -85.88 3.24 -5.69
N GLU A 151 -86.48 2.58 -4.71
CA GLU A 151 -87.74 3.05 -4.11
C GLU A 151 -87.43 4.15 -3.11
N THR A 152 -87.98 5.34 -3.35
CA THR A 152 -87.81 6.46 -2.44
C THR A 152 -89.13 6.76 -1.71
N PRO A 153 -89.11 7.12 -0.41
CA PRO A 153 -90.33 7.45 0.32
C PRO A 153 -91.18 8.50 -0.41
N GLY A 154 -92.50 8.30 -0.44
CA GLY A 154 -93.48 9.22 -1.04
C GLY A 154 -93.51 10.60 -0.36
N GLN A 155 -93.96 11.63 -1.07
CA GLN A 155 -93.76 13.04 -0.66
C GLN A 155 -94.98 13.93 -0.86
N THR A 156 -95.17 14.87 0.06
CA THR A 156 -96.20 15.94 -0.01
C THR A 156 -95.63 17.30 -0.45
N MET A 157 -94.37 17.69 -0.10
CA MET A 157 -93.72 18.96 -0.53
C MET A 157 -92.17 18.97 -0.39
N GLY A 158 -91.38 19.05 -1.49
CA GLY A 158 -89.89 19.17 -1.49
C GLY A 158 -89.16 18.02 -2.21
N GLY A 159 -87.83 18.06 -2.36
CA GLY A 159 -87.03 17.05 -3.09
C GLY A 159 -85.82 16.50 -2.34
N LYS A 160 -85.29 15.34 -2.78
CA LYS A 160 -84.13 14.68 -2.15
C LYS A 160 -82.83 15.15 -2.82
N VAL A 161 -81.81 15.42 -2.01
CA VAL A 161 -80.48 15.86 -2.49
C VAL A 161 -79.45 14.85 -2.03
N ILE A 162 -78.65 14.32 -2.95
CA ILE A 162 -77.51 13.47 -2.61
C ILE A 162 -76.48 14.29 -1.83
N ARG A 163 -76.05 13.75 -0.69
CA ARG A 163 -74.99 14.31 0.15
C ARG A 163 -73.75 13.45 0.22
N ASP A 164 -73.90 12.14 0.18
CA ASP A 164 -72.75 11.25 0.15
C ASP A 164 -73.06 9.91 -0.51
N LEU A 165 -72.02 9.24 -0.99
CA LEU A 165 -72.05 7.92 -1.59
C LEU A 165 -70.84 7.11 -1.09
N LEU A 166 -71.10 6.04 -0.36
CA LEU A 166 -70.09 5.10 0.12
C LEU A 166 -70.32 3.73 -0.51
N VAL A 167 -69.23 3.03 -0.83
CA VAL A 167 -69.25 1.65 -1.34
C VAL A 167 -68.29 0.85 -0.47
N ASP A 168 -68.82 -0.13 0.23
CA ASP A 168 -68.03 -1.04 1.07
C ASP A 168 -67.31 -2.08 0.21
N GLU A 169 -66.25 -2.69 0.76
CA GLU A 169 -65.51 -3.77 0.09
C GLU A 169 -66.38 -5.01 -0.18
N ASP A 170 -67.40 -5.25 0.64
CA ASP A 170 -68.36 -6.34 0.38
C ASP A 170 -69.37 -6.02 -0.74
N GLY A 171 -69.34 -4.79 -1.29
CA GLY A 171 -70.23 -4.29 -2.33
C GLY A 171 -71.49 -3.61 -1.81
N THR A 172 -71.66 -3.46 -0.48
CA THR A 172 -72.76 -2.69 0.10
C THR A 172 -72.64 -1.23 -0.30
N VAL A 173 -73.75 -0.61 -0.73
CA VAL A 173 -73.76 0.81 -1.11
C VAL A 173 -74.58 1.60 -0.12
N HIS A 174 -74.04 2.72 0.35
CA HIS A 174 -74.73 3.66 1.23
C HIS A 174 -74.88 5.00 0.52
N LEU A 175 -76.11 5.32 0.11
CA LEU A 175 -76.44 6.58 -0.52
C LEU A 175 -77.13 7.49 0.50
N ILE A 176 -76.45 8.55 0.92
CA ILE A 176 -76.94 9.48 1.92
C ILE A 176 -77.61 10.67 1.26
N THR A 177 -78.81 10.98 1.72
CA THR A 177 -79.64 12.03 1.14
C THR A 177 -80.29 12.87 2.22
N ILE A 178 -80.54 14.15 1.90
CA ILE A 178 -81.33 15.04 2.75
C ILE A 178 -82.51 15.61 1.99
N TYR A 179 -83.51 16.06 2.73
CA TYR A 179 -84.67 16.71 2.15
C TYR A 179 -84.48 18.22 1.96
N SER A 180 -85.00 18.77 0.86
CA SER A 180 -84.90 20.20 0.51
C SER A 180 -86.28 20.75 0.10
N GLY A 181 -86.83 21.74 0.83
CA GLY A 181 -88.13 22.37 0.55
C GLY A 181 -88.21 23.85 0.98
N TRP A 182 -89.26 24.58 0.56
CA TRP A 182 -89.56 25.93 1.05
C TRP A 182 -90.27 25.87 2.41
N TRP A 183 -89.89 26.77 3.33
CA TRP A 183 -90.48 26.95 4.67
C TRP A 183 -90.28 25.79 5.65
N ASP A 184 -90.13 24.55 5.17
CA ASP A 184 -89.57 23.41 5.89
C ASP A 184 -88.14 23.15 5.40
N TYR A 185 -87.17 23.92 5.90
CA TYR A 185 -85.76 23.55 5.72
C TYR A 185 -85.57 22.12 6.25
N GLY A 186 -84.98 21.25 5.43
CA GLY A 186 -84.92 19.78 5.56
C GLY A 186 -84.84 19.20 6.97
N GLY A 187 -85.91 18.60 7.48
CA GLY A 187 -85.86 17.88 8.76
C GLY A 187 -85.41 16.42 8.64
N LYS A 188 -85.40 15.89 7.40
CA LYS A 188 -85.22 14.47 7.15
C LYS A 188 -83.92 14.16 6.42
N ALA A 189 -83.22 13.16 6.93
CA ALA A 189 -82.06 12.56 6.29
C ALA A 189 -82.30 11.05 6.16
N TYR A 190 -81.96 10.49 5.00
CA TYR A 190 -82.14 9.07 4.71
C TYR A 190 -80.86 8.48 4.17
N GLU A 191 -80.64 7.23 4.54
CA GLU A 191 -79.70 6.34 3.90
C GLU A 191 -80.50 5.39 3.01
N PHE A 192 -80.18 5.35 1.72
CA PHE A 192 -80.60 4.26 0.85
C PHE A 192 -79.46 3.25 0.81
N ARG A 193 -79.72 2.04 1.32
CA ARG A 193 -78.71 0.99 1.40
C ARG A 193 -78.98 -0.08 0.35
N ARG A 194 -77.98 -0.40 -0.46
CA ARG A 194 -78.03 -1.49 -1.43
C ARG A 194 -77.43 -2.74 -0.81
N ASP A 195 -78.16 -3.83 -0.84
CA ASP A 195 -77.64 -5.14 -0.47
C ASP A 195 -76.68 -5.67 -1.56
N PRO A 196 -75.45 -6.09 -1.21
CA PRO A 196 -74.44 -6.48 -2.19
C PRO A 196 -74.82 -7.73 -2.99
N ILE A 197 -75.54 -8.67 -2.37
CA ILE A 197 -75.84 -9.99 -2.92
C ILE A 197 -77.07 -9.94 -3.84
N THR A 198 -78.15 -9.33 -3.36
CA THR A 198 -79.46 -9.30 -4.03
C THR A 198 -79.63 -8.07 -4.92
N GLY A 199 -78.86 -7.00 -4.70
CA GLY A 199 -79.02 -5.70 -5.36
C GLY A 199 -80.26 -4.93 -4.94
N ALA A 200 -80.99 -5.40 -3.92
CA ALA A 200 -82.18 -4.72 -3.41
C ALA A 200 -81.81 -3.45 -2.62
N TRP A 201 -82.59 -2.39 -2.79
CA TRP A 201 -82.44 -1.14 -2.05
C TRP A 201 -83.42 -1.07 -0.88
N GLN A 202 -82.92 -0.72 0.31
CA GLN A 202 -83.72 -0.42 1.50
C GLN A 202 -83.57 1.04 1.91
N THR A 203 -84.62 1.62 2.50
CA THR A 203 -84.57 2.98 3.04
C THR A 203 -84.44 2.95 4.56
N ILE A 204 -83.42 3.61 5.10
CA ILE A 204 -83.15 3.75 6.53
C ILE A 204 -83.25 5.25 6.89
N THR A 205 -83.95 5.56 7.97
CA THR A 205 -84.08 6.96 8.45
C THR A 205 -82.89 7.32 9.34
N ILE A 206 -82.19 8.40 9.00
CA ILE A 206 -81.05 8.95 9.77
C ILE A 206 -81.55 9.96 10.80
N ALA A 207 -82.45 10.85 10.37
CA ALA A 207 -83.04 11.89 11.19
C ALA A 207 -84.43 12.25 10.66
N ASP A 208 -85.33 12.66 11.56
CA ASP A 208 -86.69 13.14 11.25
C ASP A 208 -87.01 14.44 12.04
N TYR A 209 -88.14 15.08 11.74
CA TYR A 209 -88.61 16.33 12.34
C TYR A 209 -88.76 16.29 13.86
N SER A 210 -89.08 15.13 14.44
CA SER A 210 -89.20 14.98 15.91
C SER A 210 -87.85 15.11 16.63
N ASP A 211 -86.73 14.90 15.91
CA ASP A 211 -85.36 14.96 16.42
C ASP A 211 -84.78 16.39 16.37
N THR A 212 -85.51 17.35 15.77
CA THR A 212 -84.99 18.70 15.48
C THR A 212 -85.48 19.82 16.39
N GLY A 213 -86.53 19.61 17.22
CA GLY A 213 -86.96 20.63 18.20
C GLY A 213 -87.19 22.03 17.62
N VAL A 214 -87.91 22.09 16.49
CA VAL A 214 -88.45 23.24 15.73
C VAL A 214 -87.44 24.16 14.98
N ASP A 215 -87.82 24.43 13.72
CA ASP A 215 -87.45 25.52 12.78
C ASP A 215 -86.25 25.46 11.82
N SER A 216 -85.38 24.44 11.77
CA SER A 216 -84.51 24.30 10.59
C SER A 216 -83.78 22.95 10.40
N GLY A 217 -84.02 22.29 9.27
CA GLY A 217 -82.98 22.01 8.28
C GLY A 217 -81.65 21.37 8.71
N MET A 218 -81.54 20.04 8.65
CA MET A 218 -80.30 19.36 8.27
C MET A 218 -79.81 19.93 6.94
N GLY A 219 -78.74 20.72 6.98
CA GLY A 219 -78.21 21.41 5.80
C GLY A 219 -77.15 20.59 5.07
N TYR A 220 -76.35 19.82 5.82
CA TYR A 220 -75.22 19.02 5.32
C TYR A 220 -75.11 17.71 6.11
N PHE A 221 -74.66 16.66 5.41
CA PHE A 221 -74.37 15.36 6.02
C PHE A 221 -73.27 14.67 5.20
N SER A 222 -72.05 14.59 5.72
CA SER A 222 -70.93 13.86 5.11
C SER A 222 -70.64 12.62 5.93
N ALA A 223 -70.34 11.49 5.31
CA ALA A 223 -70.21 10.22 5.97
C ALA A 223 -68.89 9.51 5.63
N ILE A 224 -68.38 8.74 6.57
CA ILE A 224 -67.26 7.83 6.34
C ILE A 224 -67.57 6.45 6.90
N LYS A 225 -66.97 5.44 6.29
CA LYS A 225 -66.89 4.11 6.88
C LYS A 225 -65.77 4.08 7.92
N GLN A 226 -66.07 3.61 9.12
CA GLN A 226 -65.11 3.42 10.21
C GLN A 226 -64.45 2.04 10.11
N GLN A 227 -63.34 1.84 10.82
CA GLN A 227 -62.60 0.57 10.79
C GLN A 227 -63.40 -0.60 11.38
N ASP A 228 -64.26 -0.35 12.35
CA ASP A 228 -65.15 -1.35 12.96
C ASP A 228 -66.34 -1.75 12.05
N GLY A 229 -66.43 -1.20 10.85
CA GLY A 229 -67.52 -1.44 9.91
C GLY A 229 -68.73 -0.53 10.10
N SER A 230 -68.77 0.29 11.14
CA SER A 230 -69.84 1.27 11.32
C SER A 230 -69.67 2.49 10.41
N ILE A 231 -70.73 3.28 10.22
CA ILE A 231 -70.67 4.54 9.45
C ILE A 231 -70.74 5.71 10.41
N ALA A 232 -69.81 6.65 10.32
CA ALA A 232 -69.90 7.92 11.03
C ALA A 232 -70.39 9.01 10.07
N GLY A 233 -71.47 9.68 10.42
CA GLY A 233 -72.08 10.76 9.64
C GLY A 233 -71.96 12.08 10.37
N LEU A 234 -71.14 12.99 9.84
CA LEU A 234 -70.98 14.36 10.31
C LEU A 234 -72.11 15.22 9.74
N TYR A 235 -72.85 15.90 10.61
CA TYR A 235 -74.02 16.66 10.25
C TYR A 235 -73.91 18.13 10.66
N TRP A 236 -74.51 19.00 9.85
CA TRP A 236 -74.75 20.40 10.24
C TRP A 236 -76.23 20.72 10.11
N ARG A 237 -76.78 21.38 11.13
CA ARG A 237 -78.17 21.86 11.12
C ARG A 237 -78.26 23.31 11.57
N ASN A 238 -79.22 24.04 11.02
CA ASN A 238 -79.38 25.46 11.29
C ASN A 238 -80.15 25.73 12.60
N LYS A 239 -79.58 25.34 13.75
CA LYS A 239 -80.22 25.53 15.06
C LYS A 239 -79.72 26.81 15.74
N GLY A 240 -80.32 27.95 15.41
CA GLY A 240 -79.91 29.28 15.90
C GLY A 240 -78.54 29.71 15.36
N ASN A 241 -77.47 29.37 16.07
CA ASN A 241 -76.08 29.70 15.68
C ASN A 241 -75.39 28.59 14.86
N GLY A 242 -76.13 27.59 14.39
CA GLY A 242 -75.59 26.48 13.58
C GLY A 242 -74.93 25.42 14.46
N GLU A 243 -75.46 24.20 14.44
CA GLU A 243 -75.01 23.09 15.26
C GLU A 243 -74.30 22.06 14.37
N LEU A 244 -73.08 21.70 14.75
CA LEU A 244 -72.28 20.62 14.20
C LEU A 244 -72.31 19.44 15.17
N GLY A 245 -72.56 18.25 14.65
CA GLY A 245 -72.46 17.02 15.41
C GLY A 245 -72.26 15.83 14.50
N TYR A 246 -72.28 14.63 15.06
CA TYR A 246 -72.23 13.40 14.30
C TYR A 246 -73.26 12.38 14.77
N ARG A 247 -73.48 11.35 13.96
CA ARG A 247 -74.18 10.11 14.31
C ARG A 247 -73.37 8.92 13.85
N THR A 248 -73.56 7.76 14.48
CA THR A 248 -72.96 6.50 14.05
C THR A 248 -74.02 5.49 13.64
N CYS A 249 -73.72 4.63 12.68
CA CYS A 249 -74.54 3.51 12.24
C CYS A 249 -73.74 2.22 12.39
N VAL A 250 -74.00 1.43 13.45
CA VAL A 250 -73.23 0.23 13.78
C VAL A 250 -73.84 -1.04 13.17
N ASP A 251 -75.16 -1.22 13.31
CA ASP A 251 -75.88 -2.42 12.85
C ASP A 251 -77.07 -2.09 11.93
N GLY A 252 -76.89 -1.11 11.04
CA GLY A 252 -77.96 -0.68 10.14
C GLY A 252 -79.03 0.24 10.72
N ALA A 253 -78.84 0.70 11.96
CA ALA A 253 -79.61 1.77 12.56
C ALA A 253 -78.69 2.94 12.94
N TRP A 254 -79.14 4.17 12.69
CA TRP A 254 -78.44 5.38 13.09
C TRP A 254 -78.71 5.71 14.56
N GLY A 255 -77.65 5.97 15.31
CA GLY A 255 -77.71 6.36 16.72
C GLY A 255 -78.21 7.80 16.96
N ALA A 256 -78.30 8.16 18.23
CA ALA A 256 -78.64 9.51 18.68
C ALA A 256 -77.56 10.53 18.25
N PRO A 257 -77.92 11.81 18.03
CA PRO A 257 -76.96 12.84 17.65
C PRO A 257 -76.02 13.20 18.81
N VAL A 258 -74.72 13.30 18.52
CA VAL A 258 -73.70 13.81 19.45
C VAL A 258 -73.22 15.17 18.94
N VAL A 259 -73.41 16.21 19.75
CA VAL A 259 -73.03 17.59 19.38
C VAL A 259 -71.54 17.82 19.63
N ILE A 260 -70.83 18.28 18.60
CA ILE A 260 -69.41 18.70 18.67
C ILE A 260 -69.32 20.21 18.94
N SER A 261 -70.15 21.00 18.26
CA SER A 261 -70.16 22.46 18.41
C SER A 261 -71.56 23.02 18.21
N SER A 262 -71.98 23.94 19.08
CA SER A 262 -73.25 24.66 18.97
C SER A 262 -73.16 25.96 18.17
N ALA A 263 -71.99 26.28 17.60
CA ALA A 263 -71.72 27.52 16.87
C ALA A 263 -70.74 27.31 15.70
N ALA A 264 -71.13 26.46 14.76
CA ALA A 264 -70.34 26.14 13.56
C ALA A 264 -71.00 26.65 12.27
N LYS A 265 -70.19 26.99 11.26
CA LYS A 265 -70.67 27.20 9.90
C LYS A 265 -70.96 25.86 9.21
N ASN A 266 -71.68 25.93 8.11
CA ASN A 266 -72.02 24.79 7.26
C ASN A 266 -70.86 24.34 6.34
N TYR A 267 -69.64 24.82 6.58
CA TYR A 267 -68.42 24.36 5.90
C TYR A 267 -67.66 23.47 6.86
N MET A 268 -67.56 22.20 6.49
CA MET A 268 -67.01 21.13 7.30
C MET A 268 -66.58 19.99 6.38
N ASP A 269 -65.71 19.14 6.87
CA ASP A 269 -65.34 17.92 6.18
C ASP A 269 -64.96 16.83 7.18
N ILE A 270 -65.12 15.57 6.73
CA ILE A 270 -64.74 14.38 7.49
C ILE A 270 -64.03 13.41 6.56
N CYS A 271 -62.88 12.90 7.00
CA CYS A 271 -62.18 11.82 6.30
C CYS A 271 -61.81 10.70 7.27
N ARG A 272 -61.57 9.51 6.74
CA ARG A 272 -61.02 8.39 7.50
C ARG A 272 -59.49 8.50 7.54
N HIS A 273 -58.89 8.27 8.70
CA HIS A 273 -57.44 8.10 8.84
C HIS A 273 -57.05 6.62 8.93
N SER A 274 -55.78 6.30 8.65
CA SER A 274 -55.25 4.93 8.65
C SER A 274 -55.34 4.23 10.02
N ASP A 275 -55.33 5.01 11.11
CA ASP A 275 -55.60 4.57 12.49
C ASP A 275 -57.05 4.15 12.76
N GLY A 276 -57.95 4.33 11.79
CA GLY A 276 -59.37 3.97 11.90
C GLY A 276 -60.28 5.06 12.46
N ASN A 277 -59.73 6.15 13.02
CA ASN A 277 -60.49 7.26 13.58
C ASN A 277 -60.79 8.33 12.51
N PRO A 278 -61.90 9.09 12.64
CA PRO A 278 -62.19 10.19 11.73
C PRO A 278 -61.31 11.40 12.00
N ARG A 279 -60.97 12.12 10.93
CA ARG A 279 -60.52 13.51 11.01
C ARG A 279 -61.67 14.40 10.60
N ILE A 280 -62.00 15.34 11.47
CA ILE A 280 -63.07 16.31 11.27
C ILE A 280 -62.41 17.69 11.25
N VAL A 281 -62.77 18.48 10.24
CA VAL A 281 -62.40 19.89 10.20
C VAL A 281 -63.67 20.73 10.04
N TYR A 282 -63.76 21.83 10.77
CA TYR A 282 -64.92 22.73 10.72
C TYR A 282 -64.55 24.16 11.08
N ILE A 283 -65.49 25.07 10.86
CA ILE A 283 -65.29 26.50 11.04
C ILE A 283 -66.25 27.05 12.07
N THR A 284 -65.76 27.85 12.99
CA THR A 284 -66.60 28.55 13.96
C THR A 284 -67.43 29.67 13.30
N LYS A 285 -68.59 30.00 13.89
CA LYS A 285 -69.34 31.22 13.51
C LYS A 285 -68.77 32.51 14.13
N SER A 286 -67.67 32.43 14.89
CA SER A 286 -67.05 33.61 15.53
C SER A 286 -66.48 34.59 14.50
N SER A 287 -66.23 35.83 14.95
CA SER A 287 -65.42 36.81 14.24
C SER A 287 -64.25 37.21 15.16
N PRO A 288 -62.99 36.97 14.76
CA PRO A 288 -62.56 36.27 13.55
C PRO A 288 -62.99 34.78 13.52
N GLN A 289 -63.06 34.21 12.31
CA GLN A 289 -63.36 32.80 12.09
C GLN A 289 -62.16 31.93 12.48
N LYS A 290 -62.43 30.76 13.05
CA LYS A 290 -61.41 29.80 13.47
C LYS A 290 -61.60 28.48 12.74
N ILE A 291 -60.49 27.87 12.32
CA ILE A 291 -60.45 26.50 11.80
C ILE A 291 -60.19 25.57 12.97
N MET A 292 -61.11 24.63 13.14
CA MET A 292 -61.11 23.66 14.22
C MET A 292 -60.87 22.27 13.65
N TYR A 293 -60.02 21.50 14.32
CA TYR A 293 -59.69 20.12 13.95
C TYR A 293 -60.01 19.15 15.08
N LYS A 294 -60.46 17.95 14.73
CA LYS A 294 -60.82 16.92 15.71
C LYS A 294 -60.51 15.54 15.14
N SER A 295 -59.83 14.70 15.92
CA SER A 295 -59.37 13.35 15.52
C SER A 295 -60.15 12.20 16.16
N VAL A 296 -61.15 12.50 17.00
CA VAL A 296 -61.93 11.51 17.76
C VAL A 296 -63.42 11.82 17.69
N LEU A 297 -64.27 10.78 17.72
CA LEU A 297 -65.73 10.94 17.83
C LEU A 297 -66.17 10.97 19.29
N ASP A 298 -66.26 12.17 19.85
CA ASP A 298 -66.87 12.40 21.16
C ASP A 298 -67.53 13.80 21.18
N ASN A 299 -68.05 14.19 22.34
CA ASN A 299 -68.71 15.48 22.55
C ASN A 299 -67.76 16.63 22.91
N SER A 300 -66.44 16.43 22.88
CA SER A 300 -65.47 17.50 23.10
C SER A 300 -65.35 18.39 21.85
N PRO A 301 -65.10 19.70 22.01
CA PRO A 301 -64.83 20.58 20.88
C PRO A 301 -63.53 20.16 20.16
N GLY A 302 -63.37 20.60 18.91
CA GLY A 302 -62.09 20.48 18.22
C GLY A 302 -61.01 21.40 18.80
N GLU A 303 -59.76 21.08 18.49
CA GLU A 303 -58.58 21.93 18.70
C GLU A 303 -58.57 23.07 17.67
N GLU A 304 -58.18 24.27 18.10
CA GLU A 304 -57.98 25.41 17.20
C GLU A 304 -56.62 25.29 16.50
N ILE A 305 -56.62 25.23 15.17
CA ILE A 305 -55.38 25.08 14.37
C ILE A 305 -55.04 26.33 13.55
N LEU A 306 -56.01 27.21 13.34
CA LEU A 306 -55.81 28.49 12.64
C LEU A 306 -56.90 29.50 13.05
N THR A 307 -56.47 30.70 13.44
CA THR A 307 -57.36 31.87 13.56
C THR A 307 -57.13 32.77 12.36
N LEU A 308 -58.22 33.11 11.64
CA LEU A 308 -58.16 34.00 10.48
C LEU A 308 -58.07 35.47 10.89
N ALA A 309 -57.61 36.32 9.96
CA ALA A 309 -57.64 37.75 10.15
C ALA A 309 -59.09 38.28 10.20
N GLU A 310 -59.28 39.41 10.88
CA GLU A 310 -60.58 40.06 10.98
C GLU A 310 -61.13 40.42 9.58
N GLY A 311 -62.39 40.07 9.30
CA GLY A 311 -63.04 40.30 8.01
C GLY A 311 -62.81 39.21 6.95
N GLN A 312 -61.88 38.26 7.16
CA GLN A 312 -61.73 37.10 6.28
C GLN A 312 -62.93 36.14 6.42
N ALA A 313 -63.31 35.52 5.31
CA ALA A 313 -64.38 34.54 5.26
C ALA A 313 -63.93 33.29 4.51
N VAL A 314 -64.23 32.11 5.06
CA VAL A 314 -63.93 30.84 4.40
C VAL A 314 -65.07 30.41 3.49
N ASN A 315 -64.70 29.87 2.33
CA ASN A 315 -65.62 29.26 1.34
C ASN A 315 -65.65 27.73 1.42
N ALA A 316 -64.54 27.10 1.80
CA ALA A 316 -64.45 25.66 1.99
C ALA A 316 -63.30 25.32 2.96
N VAL A 317 -63.48 24.22 3.70
CA VAL A 317 -62.43 23.59 4.48
C VAL A 317 -62.51 22.09 4.27
N ASN A 318 -61.36 21.45 4.04
CA ASN A 318 -61.29 20.02 3.76
C ASN A 318 -60.16 19.38 4.55
N VAL A 319 -60.35 18.11 4.90
CA VAL A 319 -59.34 17.30 5.58
C VAL A 319 -59.13 16.02 4.81
N HIS A 320 -57.89 15.57 4.80
CA HIS A 320 -57.48 14.34 4.16
C HIS A 320 -56.42 13.64 4.99
N ALA A 321 -56.42 12.31 4.96
CA ALA A 321 -55.37 11.49 5.56
C ALA A 321 -54.95 10.43 4.55
N ASN A 322 -53.65 10.36 4.26
CA ASN A 322 -53.11 9.35 3.36
C ASN A 322 -52.89 8.00 4.09
N ALA A 323 -52.50 6.97 3.34
CA ALA A 323 -52.26 5.63 3.90
C ALA A 323 -51.17 5.59 4.98
N MET A 324 -50.22 6.51 4.92
CA MET A 324 -49.07 6.63 5.84
C MET A 324 -49.38 7.47 7.08
N GLY A 325 -50.62 7.97 7.20
CA GLY A 325 -51.06 8.81 8.32
C GLY A 325 -50.64 10.28 8.23
N LYS A 326 -50.14 10.74 7.07
CA LYS A 326 -49.99 12.17 6.80
C LYS A 326 -51.37 12.78 6.64
N GLU A 327 -51.65 13.80 7.43
CA GLU A 327 -52.88 14.57 7.40
C GLU A 327 -52.66 15.87 6.65
N THR A 328 -53.62 16.25 5.80
CA THR A 328 -53.59 17.52 5.06
C THR A 328 -54.91 18.25 5.27
N ILE A 329 -54.83 19.50 5.74
CA ILE A 329 -55.98 20.40 5.83
C ILE A 329 -55.82 21.50 4.80
N ILE A 330 -56.89 21.80 4.07
CA ILE A 330 -56.92 22.90 3.12
C ILE A 330 -58.05 23.84 3.46
N VAL A 331 -57.74 25.14 3.40
CA VAL A 331 -58.65 26.24 3.69
C VAL A 331 -58.72 27.16 2.47
N SER A 332 -59.93 27.33 1.94
CA SER A 332 -60.22 28.30 0.86
C SER A 332 -60.78 29.59 1.46
N ILE A 333 -60.00 30.67 1.40
CA ILE A 333 -60.41 31.99 1.88
C ILE A 333 -60.96 32.82 0.71
N ALA A 334 -62.06 33.53 0.95
CA ALA A 334 -62.71 34.35 -0.06
C ALA A 334 -61.81 35.48 -0.55
N GLY A 335 -61.57 35.50 -1.87
CA GLY A 335 -60.74 36.51 -2.52
C GLY A 335 -59.23 36.26 -2.40
N GLU A 336 -58.80 35.15 -1.81
CA GLU A 336 -57.39 34.80 -1.60
C GLU A 336 -57.06 33.43 -2.20
N ARG A 337 -55.76 33.12 -2.28
CA ARG A 337 -55.29 31.78 -2.64
C ARG A 337 -55.64 30.82 -1.50
N ALA A 338 -56.02 29.60 -1.86
CA ALA A 338 -56.18 28.55 -0.86
C ALA A 338 -54.85 28.29 -0.15
N MET A 339 -54.94 27.90 1.11
CA MET A 339 -53.78 27.54 1.92
C MET A 339 -53.94 26.12 2.44
N TYR A 340 -52.84 25.43 2.68
CA TYR A 340 -52.82 24.10 3.25
C TYR A 340 -51.82 23.98 4.38
N ALA A 341 -52.06 23.02 5.26
CA ALA A 341 -51.10 22.57 6.24
C ALA A 341 -51.04 21.05 6.18
N GLU A 342 -49.89 20.51 6.56
CA GLU A 342 -49.66 19.08 6.69
C GLU A 342 -49.22 18.76 8.12
N LYS A 343 -49.69 17.62 8.63
CA LYS A 343 -49.27 17.07 9.90
C LYS A 343 -48.88 15.62 9.68
N TYR A 344 -47.63 15.28 9.98
CA TYR A 344 -47.09 13.93 9.87
C TYR A 344 -47.40 13.12 11.14
N PRO A 345 -47.41 11.77 11.09
CA PRO A 345 -47.68 10.93 12.26
C PRO A 345 -46.77 11.21 13.47
N GLU A 346 -45.53 11.60 13.21
CA GLU A 346 -44.55 11.97 14.23
C GLU A 346 -44.76 13.37 14.83
N ASP A 347 -45.57 14.24 14.19
CA ASP A 347 -45.79 15.60 14.64
C ASP A 347 -46.81 15.65 15.79
N GLU A 348 -46.44 16.29 16.88
CA GLU A 348 -47.37 16.48 18.01
C GLU A 348 -48.47 17.51 17.67
N THR A 349 -48.12 18.58 16.96
CA THR A 349 -49.00 19.74 16.69
C THR A 349 -49.07 20.08 15.19
N TRP A 350 -50.12 20.79 14.78
CA TRP A 350 -50.18 21.39 13.44
C TRP A 350 -49.11 22.49 13.28
N PRO A 351 -48.58 22.72 12.06
CA PRO A 351 -47.67 23.83 11.81
C PRO A 351 -48.35 25.16 12.07
N THR A 352 -47.59 26.13 12.59
CA THR A 352 -48.08 27.48 12.91
C THR A 352 -48.37 28.33 11.68
N GLU A 353 -47.80 27.97 10.53
CA GLU A 353 -47.97 28.67 9.26
C GLU A 353 -48.55 27.72 8.20
N PHE A 354 -49.60 28.18 7.52
CA PHE A 354 -50.19 27.44 6.41
C PHE A 354 -49.54 27.91 5.11
N GLN A 355 -49.21 26.95 4.24
CA GLN A 355 -48.56 27.19 2.96
C GLN A 355 -49.59 27.58 1.91
N GLN A 356 -49.27 28.52 1.02
CA GLN A 356 -50.14 28.81 -0.12
C GLN A 356 -50.12 27.65 -1.10
N VAL A 357 -51.31 27.24 -1.56
CA VAL A 357 -51.43 26.30 -2.66
C VAL A 357 -50.76 26.91 -3.90
N PRO A 358 -49.95 26.16 -4.68
CA PRO A 358 -49.25 26.63 -5.88
C PRO A 358 -50.19 26.87 -7.08
N LEU A 359 -51.32 27.54 -6.85
CA LEU A 359 -52.25 28.01 -7.88
C LEU A 359 -52.18 29.53 -7.97
N ILE A 360 -52.29 30.05 -9.20
CA ILE A 360 -52.13 31.48 -9.46
C ILE A 360 -53.40 32.27 -9.03
N GLU A 361 -54.57 31.62 -8.99
CA GLU A 361 -55.89 32.23 -8.81
C GLU A 361 -56.61 31.81 -7.51
N ALA A 362 -57.65 32.56 -7.12
CA ALA A 362 -58.47 32.28 -5.93
C ALA A 362 -59.35 31.04 -6.15
N ALA A 363 -59.24 30.06 -5.24
CA ALA A 363 -59.94 28.78 -5.33
C ALA A 363 -61.28 28.80 -4.60
N TYR A 364 -62.33 28.22 -5.19
CA TYR A 364 -63.64 27.97 -4.58
C TYR A 364 -63.93 26.46 -4.60
N GLY A 365 -64.66 25.92 -3.62
CA GLY A 365 -65.12 24.52 -3.62
C GLY A 365 -64.01 23.48 -3.84
N LEU A 366 -63.28 23.16 -2.77
CA LEU A 366 -62.21 22.17 -2.79
C LEU A 366 -62.77 20.77 -2.50
N SER A 367 -62.14 19.75 -3.09
CA SER A 367 -62.29 18.37 -2.66
C SER A 367 -60.95 17.65 -2.70
N THR A 368 -60.76 16.72 -1.77
CA THR A 368 -59.55 15.88 -1.64
C THR A 368 -59.87 14.49 -2.18
N VAL A 369 -58.93 13.87 -2.88
CA VAL A 369 -59.04 12.50 -3.39
C VAL A 369 -57.70 11.79 -3.21
N SER A 370 -57.76 10.60 -2.61
CA SER A 370 -56.65 9.65 -2.63
C SER A 370 -57.20 8.23 -2.54
N SER A 371 -56.37 7.27 -2.92
CA SER A 371 -56.59 5.84 -2.68
C SER A 371 -55.91 5.40 -1.38
N SER A 372 -56.30 4.23 -0.86
CA SER A 372 -55.71 3.62 0.34
C SER A 372 -54.23 3.24 0.22
N SER A 373 -53.60 3.45 -0.94
CA SER A 373 -52.19 3.17 -1.21
C SER A 373 -51.37 4.42 -1.57
N ASP A 374 -51.98 5.60 -1.64
CA ASP A 374 -51.30 6.79 -2.13
C ASP A 374 -50.42 7.46 -1.08
N ALA A 375 -49.22 7.84 -1.50
CA ALA A 375 -48.39 8.85 -0.82
C ALA A 375 -48.82 10.29 -1.14
N LEU A 376 -49.58 10.45 -2.22
CA LEU A 376 -49.97 11.73 -2.79
C LEU A 376 -51.42 12.05 -2.48
N VAL A 377 -51.69 13.29 -2.11
CA VAL A 377 -53.06 13.81 -2.03
C VAL A 377 -53.34 14.52 -3.35
N ASN A 378 -54.32 14.03 -4.11
CA ASN A 378 -54.80 14.70 -5.30
C ASN A 378 -55.92 15.66 -4.90
N PHE A 379 -55.85 16.89 -5.40
CA PHE A 379 -56.87 17.89 -5.15
C PHE A 379 -57.66 18.16 -6.42
N SER A 380 -58.90 18.60 -6.23
CA SER A 380 -59.63 19.27 -7.29
C SER A 380 -60.34 20.49 -6.73
N CYS A 381 -60.16 21.63 -7.39
CA CYS A 381 -60.84 22.89 -7.09
C CYS A 381 -61.98 23.11 -8.10
N THR A 382 -63.05 23.83 -7.72
CA THR A 382 -64.04 24.31 -8.69
C THR A 382 -64.03 25.82 -8.71
N TYR A 383 -63.48 26.44 -9.75
CA TYR A 383 -63.56 27.89 -9.87
C TYR A 383 -65.02 28.34 -9.99
N ILE A 384 -65.53 29.06 -8.99
CA ILE A 384 -66.81 29.76 -9.06
C ILE A 384 -66.48 31.24 -9.04
N ASP A 385 -66.55 31.90 -10.20
CA ASP A 385 -66.44 33.36 -10.24
C ASP A 385 -67.62 33.96 -9.48
N TYR A 386 -67.40 34.36 -8.23
CA TYR A 386 -68.45 34.86 -7.36
C TYR A 386 -68.14 36.25 -6.82
N LYS A 387 -69.04 37.17 -7.15
CA LYS A 387 -69.15 38.59 -6.75
C LYS A 387 -68.14 39.57 -7.36
N LYS A 388 -68.59 40.21 -8.44
CA LYS A 388 -68.33 41.65 -8.64
C LYS A 388 -69.57 42.42 -8.18
N ASN A 389 -69.43 43.24 -7.12
CA ASN A 389 -70.45 44.20 -6.65
C ASN A 389 -71.78 43.64 -6.08
N GLY A 390 -71.75 42.54 -5.32
CA GLY A 390 -72.89 42.16 -4.46
C GLY A 390 -74.10 41.53 -5.15
N ILE A 391 -74.03 41.27 -6.46
CA ILE A 391 -75.03 40.49 -7.20
C ILE A 391 -74.47 39.07 -7.39
N TYR A 392 -75.30 38.03 -7.19
CA TYR A 392 -74.93 36.64 -7.50
C TYR A 392 -74.62 36.57 -9.00
N GLY A 393 -73.35 36.40 -9.38
CA GLY A 393 -72.92 36.25 -10.76
C GLY A 393 -73.15 34.83 -11.30
N PRO A 394 -73.07 34.61 -12.63
CA PRO A 394 -73.14 33.28 -13.22
C PRO A 394 -71.99 32.40 -12.72
N HIS A 395 -72.28 31.11 -12.56
CA HIS A 395 -71.25 30.11 -12.28
C HIS A 395 -70.31 30.04 -13.50
N GLY A 396 -69.04 30.44 -13.33
CA GLY A 396 -68.00 30.33 -14.34
C GLY A 396 -67.60 28.86 -14.64
N PRO A 397 -66.64 28.63 -15.56
CA PRO A 397 -66.19 27.29 -15.92
C PRO A 397 -65.65 26.53 -14.70
N ASN A 398 -66.04 25.26 -14.56
CA ASN A 398 -65.53 24.36 -13.52
C ASN A 398 -64.10 23.91 -13.86
N VAL A 399 -63.10 24.78 -13.69
CA VAL A 399 -61.69 24.41 -13.85
C VAL A 399 -61.20 23.73 -12.56
N ARG A 400 -60.97 22.42 -12.65
CA ARG A 400 -60.25 21.56 -11.70
C ARG A 400 -58.75 21.52 -11.92
N TYR A 401 -58.00 22.07 -10.97
CA TYR A 401 -56.56 21.86 -10.90
C TYR A 401 -56.24 20.62 -10.09
N PHE A 402 -55.39 19.77 -10.66
CA PHE A 402 -54.71 18.68 -9.96
C PHE A 402 -53.33 19.18 -9.57
N PHE A 403 -53.05 19.20 -8.28
CA PHE A 403 -51.69 19.41 -7.79
C PHE A 403 -51.39 18.33 -6.78
N ASN A 404 -50.15 17.85 -6.80
CA ASN A 404 -49.64 16.86 -5.89
C ASN A 404 -48.92 17.57 -4.76
N VAL A 405 -49.22 17.21 -3.51
CA VAL A 405 -48.38 17.59 -2.37
C VAL A 405 -47.59 16.35 -1.96
N PRO A 406 -46.30 16.24 -2.36
CA PRO A 406 -45.48 15.08 -2.05
C PRO A 406 -45.32 14.89 -0.54
N ASP A 407 -45.23 13.64 -0.09
CA ASP A 407 -44.85 13.31 1.30
C ASP A 407 -43.34 13.54 1.44
N MET A 408 -42.95 14.61 2.13
CA MET A 408 -41.56 15.04 2.27
C MET A 408 -41.04 14.82 3.70
N ARG A 409 -39.85 14.25 3.83
CA ARG A 409 -39.09 14.05 5.07
C ARG A 409 -37.91 15.00 5.14
N ILE A 410 -37.71 15.61 6.30
CA ILE A 410 -36.60 16.51 6.59
C ILE A 410 -35.49 15.70 7.25
N VAL A 411 -34.33 15.68 6.59
CA VAL A 411 -33.08 15.19 7.19
C VAL A 411 -32.24 16.41 7.54
N SER A 412 -32.04 16.63 8.84
CA SER A 412 -31.18 17.66 9.38
C SER A 412 -29.90 17.04 9.93
N CYS A 413 -28.79 17.78 9.85
CA CYS A 413 -27.50 17.33 10.36
C CYS A 413 -26.92 18.33 11.35
N VAL A 414 -26.26 17.83 12.37
CA VAL A 414 -25.46 18.62 13.32
C VAL A 414 -24.04 18.07 13.37
N THR A 415 -23.06 18.93 13.62
CA THR A 415 -21.66 18.53 13.79
C THR A 415 -21.26 18.65 15.25
N ALA A 416 -20.51 17.67 15.74
CA ALA A 416 -20.05 17.63 17.13
C ALA A 416 -18.55 17.31 17.16
N PRO A 417 -17.68 18.27 17.52
CA PRO A 417 -17.99 19.69 17.75
C PRO A 417 -18.37 20.42 16.44
N GLN A 418 -18.94 21.62 16.57
CA GLN A 418 -19.46 22.36 15.41
C GLN A 418 -18.34 22.74 14.42
N GLU A 419 -17.18 23.12 14.95
CA GLU A 419 -15.96 23.45 14.25
C GLU A 419 -15.23 22.23 13.64
N GLY A 420 -15.60 21.01 14.03
CA GLY A 420 -14.88 19.79 13.66
C GLY A 420 -15.04 19.38 12.19
N GLY A 421 -16.10 19.83 11.52
CA GLY A 421 -16.32 19.51 10.12
C GLY A 421 -17.63 20.04 9.57
N MET A 422 -17.99 19.58 8.39
CA MET A 422 -19.24 19.88 7.70
C MET A 422 -19.93 18.58 7.25
N VAL A 423 -21.24 18.62 7.11
CA VAL A 423 -22.03 17.51 6.56
C VAL A 423 -22.72 17.97 5.28
N SER A 424 -22.66 17.15 4.24
CA SER A 424 -23.42 17.32 2.99
C SER A 424 -24.46 16.21 2.85
N GLY A 425 -25.55 16.48 2.11
CA GLY A 425 -26.67 15.53 1.94
C GLY A 425 -27.84 15.71 2.91
N ALA A 426 -27.82 16.72 3.79
CA ALA A 426 -29.01 17.14 4.52
C ALA A 426 -30.00 17.86 3.57
N GLY A 427 -31.30 17.77 3.86
CA GLY A 427 -32.33 18.39 3.03
C GLY A 427 -33.70 17.77 3.16
N GLN A 428 -34.57 18.10 2.21
CA GLN A 428 -35.91 17.53 2.08
C GLN A 428 -35.89 16.40 1.04
N TYR A 429 -36.49 15.28 1.39
CA TYR A 429 -36.53 14.06 0.59
C TYR A 429 -37.96 13.54 0.49
N GLU A 430 -38.37 13.00 -0.66
CA GLU A 430 -39.62 12.25 -0.72
C GLU A 430 -39.57 11.04 0.21
N ASN A 431 -40.70 10.64 0.78
CA ASN A 431 -40.77 9.49 1.65
C ASN A 431 -40.25 8.21 0.96
N ASN A 432 -39.45 7.44 1.68
CA ASN A 432 -38.66 6.29 1.21
C ASN A 432 -37.52 6.59 0.23
N ALA A 433 -37.27 7.85 -0.15
CA ALA A 433 -36.11 8.19 -0.98
C ALA A 433 -34.80 7.85 -0.25
N ALA A 434 -33.80 7.44 -1.03
CA ALA A 434 -32.48 7.15 -0.50
C ALA A 434 -31.74 8.46 -0.17
N VAL A 435 -31.17 8.51 1.03
CA VAL A 435 -30.36 9.62 1.54
C VAL A 435 -28.93 9.16 1.72
N SER A 436 -27.97 10.02 1.35
CA SER A 436 -26.54 9.80 1.57
C SER A 436 -25.96 11.03 2.25
N LEU A 437 -25.49 10.88 3.49
CA LEU A 437 -24.83 11.92 4.26
C LEU A 437 -23.31 11.71 4.22
N THR A 438 -22.57 12.75 3.85
CA THR A 438 -21.11 12.72 3.81
C THR A 438 -20.56 13.75 4.78
N ALA A 439 -19.75 13.29 5.73
CA ALA A 439 -19.01 14.12 6.65
C ALA A 439 -17.63 14.48 6.06
N THR A 440 -17.29 15.77 6.07
CA THR A 440 -15.98 16.27 5.67
C THR A 440 -15.35 16.93 6.90
N ALA A 441 -14.28 16.34 7.42
CA ALA A 441 -13.56 16.90 8.56
C ALA A 441 -12.83 18.19 8.17
N ASN A 442 -12.84 19.17 9.07
CA ASN A 442 -12.01 20.36 8.93
C ASN A 442 -10.56 20.05 9.30
N SER A 443 -9.62 20.91 8.90
CA SER A 443 -8.21 20.77 9.25
C SER A 443 -8.03 20.63 10.77
N GLY A 444 -7.24 19.64 11.19
CA GLY A 444 -7.03 19.33 12.62
C GLY A 444 -8.10 18.44 13.25
N TYR A 445 -9.01 17.87 12.46
CA TYR A 445 -10.04 16.94 12.93
C TYR A 445 -10.10 15.68 12.06
N ILE A 446 -10.62 14.60 12.62
CA ILE A 446 -11.03 13.40 11.88
C ILE A 446 -12.46 13.03 12.23
N PHE A 447 -13.21 12.55 11.25
CA PHE A 447 -14.54 11.97 11.46
C PHE A 447 -14.43 10.66 12.25
N THR A 448 -15.39 10.39 13.13
CA THR A 448 -15.42 9.18 13.96
C THR A 448 -16.67 8.35 13.70
N GLU A 449 -17.85 8.96 13.87
CA GLU A 449 -19.11 8.24 13.77
C GLU A 449 -20.32 9.15 13.53
N TRP A 450 -21.41 8.55 13.08
CA TRP A 450 -22.74 9.12 13.01
C TRP A 450 -23.58 8.65 14.18
N SER A 451 -24.39 9.54 14.76
CA SER A 451 -25.33 9.19 15.82
C SER A 451 -26.68 9.90 15.66
N GLU A 452 -27.73 9.37 16.28
CA GLU A 452 -29.03 10.03 16.42
C GLU A 452 -29.55 9.81 17.84
N GLY A 453 -29.97 10.89 18.53
CA GLY A 453 -30.44 10.81 19.91
C GLY A 453 -29.44 10.19 20.89
N GLY A 454 -28.13 10.29 20.62
CA GLY A 454 -27.06 9.67 21.41
C GLY A 454 -26.80 8.18 21.11
N THR A 455 -27.53 7.58 20.17
CA THR A 455 -27.28 6.21 19.70
C THR A 455 -26.42 6.23 18.45
N ILE A 456 -25.34 5.44 18.44
CA ILE A 456 -24.45 5.31 17.28
C ILE A 456 -25.21 4.61 16.15
N LEU A 457 -25.22 5.23 14.98
CA LEU A 457 -25.82 4.68 13.76
C LEU A 457 -24.77 3.93 12.93
N SER A 458 -23.59 4.51 12.74
CA SER A 458 -22.54 3.96 11.88
C SER A 458 -21.21 4.69 12.09
N SER A 459 -20.09 3.97 12.01
CA SER A 459 -18.74 4.57 11.86
C SER A 459 -18.33 4.78 10.40
N GLU A 460 -19.15 4.32 9.45
CA GLU A 460 -18.88 4.46 8.02
C GLU A 460 -19.26 5.86 7.52
N ASN A 461 -18.45 6.40 6.60
CA ASN A 461 -18.70 7.66 5.93
C ASN A 461 -18.51 7.46 4.42
N PRO A 462 -19.56 7.60 3.59
CA PRO A 462 -20.88 8.20 3.87
C PRO A 462 -21.87 7.28 4.61
N LEU A 463 -22.82 7.88 5.34
CA LEU A 463 -23.98 7.20 5.92
C LEU A 463 -25.14 7.16 4.90
N THR A 464 -25.71 5.99 4.67
CA THR A 464 -26.86 5.82 3.75
C THR A 464 -28.08 5.22 4.47
N PHE A 465 -29.28 5.72 4.16
CA PHE A 465 -30.55 5.23 4.71
C PHE A 465 -31.75 5.68 3.86
N SER A 466 -32.93 5.13 4.10
CA SER A 466 -34.19 5.59 3.47
C SER A 466 -34.92 6.61 4.36
N ALA A 467 -35.34 7.72 3.79
CA ALA A 467 -36.07 8.78 4.49
C ALA A 467 -37.51 8.33 4.81
N THR A 468 -37.71 7.68 5.95
CA THR A 468 -39.02 7.16 6.41
C THR A 468 -39.69 8.06 7.45
N GLY A 469 -39.00 9.09 7.90
CA GLY A 469 -39.43 10.05 8.92
C GLY A 469 -38.48 11.24 8.98
N ASN A 470 -38.87 12.30 9.68
CA ASN A 470 -37.97 13.42 9.97
C ASN A 470 -36.83 12.96 10.90
N ARG A 471 -35.58 13.33 10.59
CA ARG A 471 -34.38 12.89 11.32
C ARG A 471 -33.41 14.03 11.61
N THR A 472 -32.71 13.91 12.73
CA THR A 472 -31.61 14.81 13.12
C THR A 472 -30.39 13.97 13.45
N ILE A 473 -29.43 13.93 12.52
CA ILE A 473 -28.25 13.07 12.61
C ILE A 473 -27.02 13.91 12.96
N SER A 474 -26.24 13.45 13.93
CA SER A 474 -24.99 14.08 14.33
C SER A 474 -23.78 13.40 13.69
N ALA A 475 -22.89 14.17 13.07
CA ALA A 475 -21.55 13.74 12.68
C ALA A 475 -20.55 14.11 13.78
N HIS A 476 -19.81 13.12 14.29
CA HIS A 476 -18.84 13.31 15.35
C HIS A 476 -17.42 13.40 14.80
N PHE A 477 -16.69 14.39 15.28
CA PHE A 477 -15.30 14.65 14.92
C PHE A 477 -14.47 14.75 16.18
N VAL A 478 -13.21 14.32 16.10
CA VAL A 478 -12.24 14.45 17.20
C VAL A 478 -11.01 15.21 16.72
N PRO A 479 -10.44 16.11 17.56
CA PRO A 479 -9.20 16.79 17.23
C PRO A 479 -8.06 15.78 17.00
N VAL A 480 -7.16 16.11 16.08
CA VAL A 480 -5.94 15.36 15.79
C VAL A 480 -4.73 16.28 15.75
N HIS A 481 -3.57 15.74 16.10
CA HIS A 481 -2.30 16.43 16.12
C HIS A 481 -1.24 15.69 15.31
N ASN A 482 -0.33 16.45 14.72
CA ASN A 482 0.79 15.93 13.97
C ASN A 482 2.00 15.70 14.88
N ILE A 483 2.38 14.43 15.03
CA ILE A 483 3.55 14.00 15.78
C ILE A 483 4.64 13.62 14.79
N ILE A 484 5.76 14.35 14.81
CA ILE A 484 6.92 14.08 13.98
C ILE A 484 7.96 13.35 14.84
N VAL A 485 8.43 12.21 14.37
CA VAL A 485 9.51 11.45 15.03
C VAL A 485 10.63 11.24 14.01
N GLN A 486 11.87 11.54 14.41
CA GLN A 486 13.04 11.40 13.55
C GLN A 486 14.26 10.87 14.32
N PRO A 487 15.11 10.04 13.70
CA PRO A 487 16.39 9.66 14.27
C PRO A 487 17.46 10.73 13.99
N SER A 488 18.41 10.93 14.92
CA SER A 488 19.54 11.86 14.72
C SER A 488 20.65 11.30 13.83
N ALA A 489 20.66 9.98 13.61
CA ALA A 489 21.63 9.24 12.79
C ALA A 489 20.97 7.98 12.21
N ASN A 490 21.76 6.99 11.77
CA ASN A 490 21.23 5.76 11.17
C ASN A 490 20.39 4.94 12.16
N GLY A 491 19.08 4.96 11.98
CA GLY A 491 18.11 4.18 12.72
C GLY A 491 16.70 4.40 12.19
N LEU A 492 15.75 3.63 12.72
CA LEU A 492 14.33 3.75 12.38
C LEU A 492 13.55 4.19 13.61
N VAL A 493 12.48 4.92 13.39
CA VAL A 493 11.54 5.34 14.44
C VAL A 493 10.13 4.93 14.07
N GLN A 494 9.37 4.49 15.06
CA GLN A 494 8.00 4.04 14.88
C GLN A 494 7.12 4.49 16.05
N VAL A 495 5.85 4.76 15.77
CA VAL A 495 4.80 4.91 16.78
C VAL A 495 4.08 3.57 16.93
N LEU A 496 4.00 3.06 18.16
CA LEU A 496 3.33 1.82 18.54
C LEU A 496 2.08 2.15 19.36
N ASN A 497 0.97 1.50 19.01
CA ASN A 497 -0.37 1.63 19.62
C ASN A 497 -0.97 3.05 19.58
N GLY A 498 -2.12 3.17 18.91
CA GLY A 498 -3.00 4.34 18.85
C GLY A 498 -3.94 4.13 17.67
N ALA A 499 -5.18 3.73 17.92
CA ALA A 499 -6.09 3.24 16.90
C ALA A 499 -6.67 4.39 16.07
N SER A 500 -5.95 4.88 15.05
CA SER A 500 -6.51 5.59 13.89
C SER A 500 -5.48 5.76 12.78
N GLU A 501 -5.97 5.79 11.54
CA GLU A 501 -5.22 5.80 10.28
C GLU A 501 -3.89 6.56 10.35
N VAL A 502 -2.80 5.79 10.31
CA VAL A 502 -1.48 6.32 10.01
C VAL A 502 -1.46 6.68 8.52
N LEU A 503 -1.69 7.95 8.19
CA LEU A 503 -1.34 8.49 6.87
C LEU A 503 0.19 8.56 6.80
N LEU A 504 0.82 7.46 6.39
CA LEU A 504 2.25 7.39 6.14
C LEU A 504 2.61 8.39 5.02
N PRO A 505 3.56 9.32 5.24
CA PRO A 505 4.18 10.04 4.12
C PRO A 505 4.97 9.04 3.26
N ASP A 506 5.02 9.28 1.95
CA ASP A 506 5.74 8.52 0.92
C ASP A 506 7.28 8.43 1.10
N ASN A 507 7.83 8.67 2.30
CA ASN A 507 9.29 8.67 2.52
C ASN A 507 9.68 8.09 3.89
N GLU A 508 10.34 6.93 3.86
CA GLU A 508 10.65 6.05 5.00
C GLU A 508 11.66 6.58 6.05
N ILE A 509 12.02 7.88 6.06
CA ILE A 509 13.11 8.40 6.92
C ILE A 509 12.60 9.35 8.03
N THR A 510 11.41 9.94 7.87
CA THR A 510 10.75 10.77 8.89
C THR A 510 9.31 10.31 9.07
N GLY A 511 8.97 9.85 10.27
CA GLY A 511 7.60 9.44 10.57
C GLY A 511 6.80 10.65 11.02
N SER A 512 5.93 11.16 10.15
CA SER A 512 4.85 12.10 10.53
C SER A 512 3.61 11.26 10.82
N TYR A 513 3.01 11.43 11.99
CA TYR A 513 1.87 10.64 12.46
C TYR A 513 0.75 11.58 12.88
N ILE A 514 -0.46 11.37 12.34
CA ILE A 514 -1.66 12.10 12.76
C ILE A 514 -2.34 11.26 13.85
N ILE A 515 -2.43 11.81 15.05
CA ILE A 515 -2.89 11.07 16.24
C ILE A 515 -4.00 11.87 16.91
N ARG A 516 -5.03 11.19 17.42
CA ARG A 516 -6.14 11.85 18.13
C ARG A 516 -5.66 12.51 19.41
N GLU A 517 -6.23 13.66 19.72
CA GLU A 517 -5.95 14.36 20.97
C GLU A 517 -6.29 13.46 22.18
N ASN A 518 -5.46 13.55 23.21
CA ASN A 518 -5.46 12.77 24.44
C ASN A 518 -5.21 11.25 24.27
N GLU A 519 -4.86 10.78 23.06
CA GLU A 519 -4.40 9.39 22.92
C GLU A 519 -3.00 9.19 23.50
N ASN A 520 -2.83 8.03 24.13
CA ASN A 520 -1.54 7.57 24.63
C ASN A 520 -0.92 6.62 23.61
N VAL A 521 0.23 7.02 23.08
CA VAL A 521 1.01 6.25 22.09
C VAL A 521 2.42 6.00 22.60
N GLN A 522 3.13 5.03 22.01
CA GLN A 522 4.54 4.79 22.33
C GLN A 522 5.43 5.10 21.14
N ILE A 523 6.44 5.95 21.30
CA ILE A 523 7.49 6.11 20.28
C ILE A 523 8.64 5.16 20.58
N LYS A 524 9.10 4.43 19.56
CA LYS A 524 10.21 3.47 19.66
C LYS A 524 11.26 3.78 18.62
N CYS A 525 12.52 3.79 19.05
CA CYS A 525 13.67 3.86 18.17
C CYS A 525 14.27 2.46 18.02
N ILE A 526 14.57 2.07 16.79
CA ILE A 526 15.35 0.89 16.45
C ILE A 526 16.68 1.40 15.90
N PRO A 527 17.77 1.38 16.68
CA PRO A 527 19.10 1.77 16.19
C PRO A 527 19.49 0.94 14.96
N GLY A 528 20.09 1.60 13.96
CA GLY A 528 20.69 0.92 12.82
C GLY A 528 21.97 0.16 13.22
N ILE A 529 22.47 -0.68 12.32
CA ILE A 529 23.73 -1.43 12.54
C ILE A 529 24.85 -0.44 12.91
N GLY A 530 25.54 -0.73 14.02
CA GLY A 530 26.65 0.07 14.52
C GLY A 530 26.26 1.28 15.37
N TYR A 531 24.98 1.46 15.69
CA TYR A 531 24.49 2.54 16.55
C TYR A 531 23.80 1.98 17.79
N HIS A 532 23.71 2.80 18.83
CA HIS A 532 22.85 2.55 19.99
C HIS A 532 22.01 3.79 20.31
N PHE A 533 20.86 3.56 20.92
CA PHE A 533 19.98 4.63 21.39
C PHE A 533 20.52 5.21 22.69
N VAL A 534 20.52 6.54 22.78
CA VAL A 534 20.94 7.29 23.97
C VAL A 534 19.72 7.85 24.69
N GLU A 535 18.93 8.67 23.99
CA GLU A 535 17.81 9.40 24.59
C GLU A 535 16.82 9.93 23.53
N TRP A 536 15.62 10.27 23.97
CA TRP A 536 14.69 11.11 23.22
C TRP A 536 14.89 12.57 23.61
N GLN A 537 14.92 13.44 22.60
CA GLN A 537 14.93 14.90 22.78
C GLN A 537 13.70 15.55 22.18
N GLU A 538 13.31 16.67 22.77
CA GLU A 538 12.35 17.61 22.22
C GLU A 538 12.92 19.01 22.29
N ALA A 539 12.85 19.75 21.18
CA ALA A 539 13.44 21.09 21.06
C ALA A 539 14.92 21.18 21.53
N GLY A 540 15.67 20.08 21.38
CA GLY A 540 17.08 19.97 21.79
C GLY A 540 17.31 19.72 23.29
N SER A 541 16.26 19.54 24.09
CA SER A 541 16.35 19.18 25.50
C SER A 541 16.05 17.70 25.73
N LEU A 542 16.73 17.06 26.68
CA LEU A 542 16.46 15.69 27.10
C LEU A 542 15.00 15.57 27.56
N LEU A 543 14.27 14.64 26.94
CA LEU A 543 12.89 14.30 27.29
C LEU A 543 12.82 12.99 28.09
N SER A 544 13.45 11.91 27.60
CA SER A 544 13.44 10.61 28.26
C SER A 544 14.57 9.71 27.76
N THR A 545 15.07 8.83 28.63
CA THR A 545 16.01 7.75 28.26
C THR A 545 15.30 6.41 28.02
N ASP A 546 13.97 6.36 28.18
CA ASP A 546 13.20 5.14 27.95
C ASP A 546 12.98 4.90 26.45
N ASN A 547 13.18 3.67 26.01
CA ASN A 547 12.89 3.24 24.65
C ASN A 547 12.21 1.86 24.67
N PRO A 548 10.89 1.78 24.40
CA PRO A 548 9.99 2.85 23.92
C PRO A 548 9.63 3.90 24.99
N TYR A 549 9.31 5.13 24.54
CA TYR A 549 8.80 6.23 25.37
C TYR A 549 7.28 6.38 25.19
N VAL A 550 6.52 6.54 26.28
CA VAL A 550 5.07 6.74 26.26
C VAL A 550 4.75 8.24 26.20
N LEU A 551 3.92 8.64 25.23
CA LEU A 551 3.51 10.01 24.97
C LEU A 551 1.99 10.12 25.02
N THR A 552 1.48 11.13 25.73
CA THR A 552 0.10 11.62 25.58
C THR A 552 0.11 12.77 24.58
N VAL A 553 -0.72 12.67 23.54
CA VAL A 553 -0.78 13.65 22.45
C VAL A 553 -1.78 14.75 22.77
N THR A 554 -1.32 15.97 23.04
CA THR A 554 -2.20 17.13 23.33
C THR A 554 -1.99 18.30 22.38
N GLU A 555 -0.96 18.24 21.54
CA GLU A 555 -0.58 19.26 20.56
C GLU A 555 0.39 18.67 19.54
N ASP A 556 0.68 19.42 18.48
CA ASP A 556 1.69 19.06 17.48
C ASP A 556 3.09 19.09 18.11
N ARG A 557 3.85 18.00 17.98
CA ARG A 557 5.16 17.87 18.63
C ARG A 557 6.17 17.17 17.73
N THR A 558 7.45 17.47 17.95
CA THR A 558 8.57 16.87 17.21
C THR A 558 9.57 16.25 18.18
N PHE A 559 9.84 14.96 18.00
CA PHE A 559 10.76 14.17 18.81
C PHE A 559 11.96 13.71 17.99
N THR A 560 13.14 13.81 18.58
CA THR A 560 14.39 13.30 18.00
C THR A 560 14.90 12.14 18.84
N ALA A 561 15.06 10.96 18.24
CA ALA A 561 15.82 9.87 18.85
C ALA A 561 17.31 10.12 18.67
N VAL A 562 18.03 10.35 19.75
CA VAL A 562 19.48 10.54 19.74
C VAL A 562 20.14 9.17 19.66
N LEU A 563 20.92 8.98 18.59
CA LEU A 563 21.69 7.79 18.29
C LEU A 563 23.18 8.12 18.29
N GLU A 564 23.97 7.30 18.96
CA GLU A 564 25.43 7.38 18.94
C GLU A 564 26.02 6.16 18.24
N ILE A 565 27.07 6.40 17.45
CA ILE A 565 27.81 5.34 16.77
C ILE A 565 28.67 4.59 17.81
N ASN A 566 28.59 3.26 17.79
CA ASN A 566 29.38 2.40 18.67
C ASN A 566 30.87 2.64 18.44
N THR A 567 31.65 2.59 19.52
CA THR A 567 33.11 2.69 19.50
C THR A 567 33.70 1.40 20.05
N TYR A 568 34.76 0.92 19.41
CA TYR A 568 35.44 -0.33 19.72
C TYR A 568 36.91 -0.08 20.05
N ASN A 569 37.42 -0.84 21.01
CA ASN A 569 38.80 -0.79 21.44
C ASN A 569 39.64 -1.81 20.66
N LEU A 570 40.77 -1.35 20.10
CA LEU A 570 41.75 -2.21 19.46
C LEU A 570 43.02 -2.18 20.30
N THR A 571 43.41 -3.34 20.82
CA THR A 571 44.58 -3.53 21.69
C THR A 571 45.55 -4.50 21.04
N TYR A 572 46.76 -4.01 20.78
CA TYR A 572 47.87 -4.78 20.23
C TYR A 572 48.95 -4.91 21.29
N THR A 573 49.29 -6.15 21.63
CA THR A 573 50.32 -6.44 22.63
C THR A 573 51.50 -7.14 21.98
N ALA A 574 52.71 -6.81 22.42
CA ALA A 574 53.89 -7.60 22.04
C ALA A 574 54.07 -8.72 23.06
N GLY A 575 54.25 -9.95 22.58
CA GLY A 575 54.78 -11.03 23.38
C GLY A 575 56.22 -10.76 23.82
N ALA A 576 56.80 -11.69 24.56
CA ALA A 576 58.21 -11.59 24.95
C ALA A 576 59.12 -11.48 23.71
N ASN A 577 60.22 -10.75 23.85
CA ASN A 577 61.26 -10.59 22.82
C ASN A 577 60.85 -9.82 21.55
N GLY A 578 59.85 -8.95 21.65
CA GLY A 578 59.59 -7.93 20.64
C GLY A 578 58.88 -6.72 21.22
N SER A 579 58.44 -5.83 20.33
CA SER A 579 57.70 -4.61 20.66
C SER A 579 56.65 -4.31 19.58
N ILE A 580 55.69 -3.45 19.90
CA ILE A 580 54.76 -2.90 18.90
C ILE A 580 55.23 -1.50 18.52
N SER A 581 55.46 -1.27 17.24
CA SER A 581 55.65 0.06 16.67
C SER A 581 54.31 0.58 16.13
N GLY A 582 53.90 1.79 16.53
CA GLY A 582 52.59 2.37 16.24
C GLY A 582 51.71 2.54 17.49
N ALA A 583 50.43 2.86 17.30
CA ALA A 583 49.48 3.02 18.40
C ALA A 583 48.98 1.65 18.91
N ALA A 584 49.59 1.15 19.98
CA ALA A 584 49.27 -0.16 20.59
C ALA A 584 47.86 -0.23 21.21
N SER A 585 47.23 0.92 21.47
CA SER A 585 45.83 1.02 21.88
C SER A 585 45.15 2.09 21.03
N GLN A 586 44.03 1.74 20.41
CA GLN A 586 43.27 2.58 19.50
C GLN A 586 41.78 2.46 19.84
N SER A 587 41.01 3.48 19.46
CA SER A 587 39.54 3.45 19.50
C SER A 587 39.01 3.76 18.11
N ALA A 588 38.23 2.85 17.53
CA ALA A 588 37.61 3.02 16.22
C ALA A 588 36.09 3.06 16.33
N LYS A 589 35.44 3.99 15.62
CA LYS A 589 33.98 3.95 15.46
C LYS A 589 33.59 2.75 14.61
N HIS A 590 32.39 2.21 14.79
CA HIS A 590 31.89 1.08 14.02
C HIS A 590 32.05 1.31 12.50
N GLY A 591 32.72 0.38 11.82
CA GLY A 591 32.98 0.40 10.39
C GLY A 591 34.14 1.32 9.96
N GLN A 592 34.82 2.01 10.88
CA GLN A 592 36.06 2.73 10.58
C GLN A 592 37.27 1.80 10.72
N ASP A 593 38.38 2.18 10.08
CA ASP A 593 39.62 1.44 10.11
C ASP A 593 40.49 1.84 11.31
N GLY A 594 41.23 0.87 11.85
CA GLY A 594 42.35 1.13 12.74
C GLY A 594 43.57 1.63 11.98
N THR A 595 44.49 2.30 12.67
CA THR A 595 45.79 2.69 12.12
C THR A 595 46.77 1.52 12.15
N GLU A 596 47.67 1.45 11.17
CA GLU A 596 48.67 0.38 11.08
C GLU A 596 49.56 0.30 12.33
N VAL A 597 49.85 -0.93 12.76
CA VAL A 597 50.90 -1.25 13.74
C VAL A 597 51.81 -2.34 13.21
N THR A 598 53.06 -2.35 13.66
CA THR A 598 54.06 -3.34 13.23
C THR A 598 54.66 -4.04 14.44
N ALA A 599 54.58 -5.37 14.47
CA ALA A 599 55.32 -6.20 15.41
C ALA A 599 56.80 -6.20 15.05
N VAL A 600 57.63 -5.60 15.90
CA VAL A 600 59.07 -5.48 15.69
C VAL A 600 59.79 -6.48 16.59
N PRO A 601 60.42 -7.54 16.03
CA PRO A 601 61.20 -8.47 16.81
C PRO A 601 62.43 -7.79 17.41
N ASN A 602 62.84 -8.21 18.61
CA ASN A 602 64.14 -7.84 19.16
C ASN A 602 65.26 -8.50 18.34
N GLN A 603 66.48 -7.99 18.50
CA GLN A 603 67.66 -8.58 17.86
C GLN A 603 67.78 -10.08 18.18
N GLY A 604 68.01 -10.90 17.15
CA GLY A 604 68.11 -12.35 17.27
C GLY A 604 66.78 -13.10 17.27
N TYR A 605 65.66 -12.40 17.14
CA TYR A 605 64.32 -12.98 17.03
C TYR A 605 63.70 -12.66 15.66
N HIS A 606 62.66 -13.40 15.29
CA HIS A 606 61.78 -13.08 14.17
C HIS A 606 60.31 -13.11 14.62
N PHE A 607 59.47 -12.37 13.91
CA PHE A 607 58.03 -12.41 14.09
C PHE A 607 57.48 -13.73 13.54
N VAL A 608 56.63 -14.41 14.33
CA VAL A 608 55.99 -15.66 13.93
C VAL A 608 54.59 -15.37 13.38
N GLN A 609 53.72 -14.81 14.23
CA GLN A 609 52.33 -14.52 13.92
C GLN A 609 51.70 -13.65 15.01
N TRP A 610 50.51 -13.10 14.74
CA TRP A 610 49.61 -12.59 15.75
C TRP A 610 48.75 -13.73 16.33
N SER A 611 48.18 -13.54 17.52
CA SER A 611 47.36 -14.55 18.21
C SER A 611 46.09 -14.97 17.47
N ASP A 612 45.65 -14.20 16.48
CA ASP A 612 44.54 -14.49 15.55
C ASP A 612 45.01 -15.23 14.28
N GLY A 613 46.29 -15.59 14.18
CA GLY A 613 46.89 -16.35 13.09
C GLY A 613 47.44 -15.50 11.93
N VAL A 614 47.42 -14.17 12.01
CA VAL A 614 47.97 -13.30 10.97
C VAL A 614 49.50 -13.37 10.96
N THR A 615 50.11 -13.77 9.83
CA THR A 615 51.57 -13.97 9.70
C THR A 615 52.33 -12.77 9.14
N THR A 616 51.66 -11.65 8.91
CA THR A 616 52.32 -10.38 8.53
C THR A 616 52.60 -9.54 9.78
N ALA A 617 53.86 -9.10 9.92
CA ALA A 617 54.27 -8.31 11.08
C ALA A 617 53.59 -6.93 11.12
N ALA A 618 53.42 -6.29 9.96
CA ALA A 618 52.56 -5.12 9.81
C ALA A 618 51.10 -5.56 9.73
N ARG A 619 50.23 -4.85 10.44
CA ARG A 619 48.78 -5.12 10.47
C ARG A 619 47.99 -3.82 10.56
N SER A 620 46.84 -3.80 9.90
CA SER A 620 45.77 -2.82 10.07
C SER A 620 44.44 -3.55 10.08
N ASP A 621 43.57 -3.20 11.02
CA ASP A 621 42.25 -3.80 11.15
C ASP A 621 41.21 -2.86 10.53
N MET A 622 40.71 -3.23 9.35
CA MET A 622 39.76 -2.43 8.59
C MET A 622 38.31 -2.74 8.98
N SER A 623 37.42 -1.75 8.85
CA SER A 623 35.98 -1.88 9.05
C SER A 623 35.63 -2.54 10.40
N VAL A 624 36.14 -1.97 11.49
CA VAL A 624 36.05 -2.55 12.84
C VAL A 624 34.60 -2.66 13.30
N GLN A 625 34.15 -3.87 13.65
CA GLN A 625 32.77 -4.16 14.09
C GLN A 625 32.66 -4.66 15.54
N ALA A 626 33.80 -4.92 16.19
CA ALA A 626 33.91 -5.37 17.57
C ALA A 626 35.29 -5.02 18.12
N ASP A 627 35.47 -5.17 19.44
CA ASP A 627 36.78 -5.02 20.08
C ASP A 627 37.79 -6.05 19.53
N ILE A 628 39.03 -5.61 19.30
CA ILE A 628 40.12 -6.45 18.81
C ILE A 628 41.19 -6.49 19.89
N ASN A 629 41.57 -7.69 20.35
CA ASN A 629 42.60 -7.86 21.37
C ASN A 629 43.55 -8.99 20.94
N VAL A 630 44.75 -8.63 20.52
CA VAL A 630 45.70 -9.53 19.85
C VAL A 630 47.12 -9.34 20.35
N SER A 631 47.90 -10.42 20.33
CA SER A 631 49.30 -10.42 20.76
C SER A 631 50.24 -10.93 19.67
N ALA A 632 51.35 -10.24 19.43
CA ALA A 632 52.42 -10.69 18.53
C ALA A 632 53.30 -11.75 19.18
N GLU A 633 53.57 -12.83 18.47
CA GLU A 633 54.43 -13.93 18.87
C GLU A 633 55.79 -13.82 18.16
N PHE A 634 56.88 -14.02 18.91
CA PHE A 634 58.25 -13.95 18.43
C PHE A 634 59.01 -15.22 18.80
N ALA A 635 59.83 -15.73 17.87
CA ALA A 635 60.69 -16.88 18.09
C ALA A 635 62.15 -16.49 17.88
N ILE A 636 63.04 -17.14 18.63
CA ILE A 636 64.48 -16.94 18.48
C ILE A 636 64.95 -17.50 17.13
N ASN A 637 65.88 -16.82 16.47
CA ASN A 637 66.49 -17.32 15.25
C ASN A 637 67.41 -18.48 15.59
N THR A 638 67.39 -19.53 14.77
CA THR A 638 68.27 -20.69 14.90
C THR A 638 69.21 -20.75 13.70
N TYR A 639 70.49 -21.03 13.94
CA TYR A 639 71.51 -21.18 12.92
C TYR A 639 72.03 -22.61 12.86
N SER A 640 72.47 -23.01 11.67
CA SER A 640 73.03 -24.31 11.38
C SER A 640 74.56 -24.27 11.35
N LEU A 641 75.19 -25.13 12.15
CA LEU A 641 76.64 -25.34 12.13
C LEU A 641 76.89 -26.70 11.49
N THR A 642 77.69 -26.73 10.43
CA THR A 642 78.06 -27.93 9.70
C THR A 642 79.57 -28.07 9.63
N TYR A 643 80.07 -29.19 10.13
CA TYR A 643 81.49 -29.53 10.16
C TYR A 643 81.72 -30.76 9.30
N THR A 644 82.55 -30.62 8.28
CA THR A 644 82.85 -31.72 7.36
C THR A 644 84.31 -32.14 7.50
N ALA A 645 84.61 -33.43 7.57
CA ALA A 645 85.98 -33.91 7.46
C ALA A 645 86.39 -33.99 5.99
N GLY A 646 87.54 -33.43 5.64
CA GLY A 646 88.22 -33.73 4.39
C GLY A 646 88.71 -35.17 4.33
N VAL A 647 89.29 -35.56 3.20
CA VAL A 647 89.86 -36.90 3.04
C VAL A 647 90.94 -37.19 4.09
N ASN A 648 91.00 -38.43 4.57
CA ASN A 648 91.98 -38.92 5.55
C ASN A 648 91.83 -38.33 6.97
N GLY A 649 90.59 -38.07 7.37
CA GLY A 649 90.25 -37.80 8.76
C GLY A 649 88.75 -37.88 9.01
N SER A 650 88.35 -37.58 10.24
CA SER A 650 86.97 -37.61 10.70
C SER A 650 86.67 -36.44 11.64
N ILE A 651 85.39 -36.16 11.87
CA ILE A 651 84.95 -35.22 12.91
C ILE A 651 84.49 -36.03 14.12
N SER A 652 85.09 -35.76 15.27
CA SER A 652 84.62 -36.22 16.57
C SER A 652 83.75 -35.14 17.22
N GLY A 653 82.53 -35.49 17.61
CA GLY A 653 81.50 -34.55 18.11
C GLY A 653 80.28 -34.47 17.20
N ALA A 654 79.39 -33.50 17.45
CA ALA A 654 78.20 -33.27 16.64
C ALA A 654 78.56 -32.50 15.35
N ALA A 655 78.75 -33.23 14.25
CA ALA A 655 79.11 -32.67 12.95
C ALA A 655 78.02 -31.77 12.33
N SER A 656 76.79 -31.85 12.82
CA SER A 656 75.71 -30.90 12.50
C SER A 656 75.03 -30.46 13.78
N GLN A 657 74.86 -29.15 13.96
CA GLN A 657 74.26 -28.54 15.14
C GLN A 657 73.25 -27.48 14.73
N SER A 658 72.22 -27.29 15.55
CA SER A 658 71.28 -26.17 15.46
C SER A 658 71.40 -25.35 16.73
N VAL A 659 71.76 -24.08 16.60
CA VAL A 659 72.12 -23.21 17.72
C VAL A 659 71.27 -21.95 17.68
N ASP A 660 70.65 -21.61 18.81
CA ASP A 660 69.91 -20.35 18.97
C ASP A 660 70.84 -19.14 18.82
N HIS A 661 70.34 -18.05 18.25
CA HIS A 661 71.12 -16.83 18.02
C HIS A 661 71.81 -16.34 19.30
N GLY A 662 73.14 -16.19 19.23
CA GLY A 662 73.99 -15.72 20.31
C GLY A 662 74.39 -16.79 21.33
N GLN A 663 73.95 -18.04 21.16
CA GLN A 663 74.47 -19.18 21.93
C GLN A 663 75.74 -19.75 21.29
N ASP A 664 76.47 -20.55 22.06
CA ASP A 664 77.67 -21.24 21.61
C ASP A 664 77.31 -22.61 21.02
N GLY A 665 78.03 -23.04 19.98
CA GLY A 665 78.01 -24.41 19.51
C GLY A 665 78.66 -25.37 20.50
N ALA A 666 78.46 -26.67 20.30
CA ALA A 666 79.20 -27.71 20.99
C ALA A 666 80.58 -27.91 20.33
N GLU A 667 81.60 -28.24 21.14
CA GLU A 667 82.95 -28.51 20.66
C GLU A 667 82.97 -29.68 19.66
N VAL A 668 83.71 -29.50 18.57
CA VAL A 668 84.07 -30.57 17.63
C VAL A 668 85.58 -30.66 17.48
N THR A 669 86.11 -31.85 17.21
CA THR A 669 87.53 -32.07 16.97
C THR A 669 87.74 -32.77 15.63
N ALA A 670 88.56 -32.17 14.77
CA ALA A 670 89.08 -32.81 13.56
C ALA A 670 90.14 -33.85 13.94
N VAL A 671 89.84 -35.12 13.73
CA VAL A 671 90.72 -36.24 14.08
C VAL A 671 91.36 -36.77 12.80
N PRO A 672 92.69 -36.61 12.60
CA PRO A 672 93.36 -37.18 11.45
C PRO A 672 93.35 -38.71 11.49
N ASP A 673 93.26 -39.34 10.32
CA ASP A 673 93.49 -40.78 10.19
C ASP A 673 94.97 -41.11 10.46
N GLN A 674 95.26 -42.39 10.72
CA GLN A 674 96.62 -42.84 10.97
C GLN A 674 97.57 -42.47 9.81
N GLY A 675 98.70 -41.85 10.12
CA GLY A 675 99.69 -41.40 9.12
C GLY A 675 99.43 -40.00 8.55
N TYR A 676 98.39 -39.30 9.04
CA TYR A 676 98.07 -37.92 8.67
C TYR A 676 98.13 -36.99 9.90
N HIS A 677 98.16 -35.68 9.65
CA HIS A 677 97.97 -34.64 10.65
C HIS A 677 96.93 -33.62 10.17
N PHE A 678 96.24 -33.00 11.13
CA PHE A 678 95.34 -31.88 10.86
C PHE A 678 96.14 -30.65 10.45
N VAL A 679 95.71 -29.97 9.39
CA VAL A 679 96.34 -28.75 8.87
C VAL A 679 95.58 -27.52 9.38
N GLN A 680 94.31 -27.41 9.01
CA GLN A 680 93.44 -26.28 9.32
C GLN A 680 91.98 -26.60 8.99
N TRP A 681 91.06 -25.80 9.48
CA TRP A 681 89.70 -25.70 8.95
C TRP A 681 89.67 -24.76 7.75
N SER A 682 88.67 -24.88 6.88
CA SER A 682 88.55 -24.08 5.65
C SER A 682 88.39 -22.57 5.88
N ASP A 683 88.09 -22.14 7.11
CA ASP A 683 88.07 -20.74 7.53
C ASP A 683 89.39 -20.27 8.16
N GLY A 684 90.45 -21.09 8.10
CA GLY A 684 91.81 -20.78 8.55
C GLY A 684 92.09 -21.09 10.02
N VAL A 685 91.17 -21.70 10.76
CA VAL A 685 91.40 -22.11 12.16
C VAL A 685 92.37 -23.31 12.19
N THR A 686 93.53 -23.15 12.84
CA THR A 686 94.60 -24.18 12.88
C THR A 686 94.56 -25.08 14.11
N THR A 687 93.57 -24.90 14.99
CA THR A 687 93.33 -25.81 16.11
C THR A 687 92.36 -26.92 15.70
N ALA A 688 92.76 -28.18 15.92
CA ALA A 688 91.94 -29.34 15.56
C ALA A 688 90.61 -29.38 16.33
N ALA A 689 90.62 -29.03 17.62
CA ALA A 689 89.41 -28.76 18.40
C ALA A 689 88.93 -27.32 18.15
N ARG A 690 87.62 -27.14 17.95
CA ARG A 690 86.97 -25.82 17.84
C ARG A 690 85.59 -25.82 18.48
N THR A 691 85.24 -24.66 19.02
CA THR A 691 83.89 -24.31 19.49
C THR A 691 83.54 -22.96 18.90
N ASP A 692 82.43 -22.85 18.19
CA ASP A 692 81.98 -21.60 17.60
C ASP A 692 81.07 -20.86 18.59
N MET A 693 81.59 -19.77 19.15
CA MET A 693 80.92 -18.99 20.20
C MET A 693 80.03 -17.89 19.62
N ALA A 694 78.97 -17.52 20.34
CA ALA A 694 78.06 -16.43 20.03
C ALA A 694 77.56 -16.45 18.56
N VAL A 695 77.04 -17.60 18.13
CA VAL A 695 76.63 -17.87 16.76
C VAL A 695 75.57 -16.86 16.30
N ASN A 696 75.88 -16.10 15.25
CA ASN A 696 74.98 -15.09 14.66
C ASN A 696 74.67 -15.34 13.18
N GLY A 697 75.07 -16.50 12.66
CA GLY A 697 74.90 -16.92 11.28
C GLY A 697 75.24 -18.40 11.10
N ASP A 698 74.86 -18.96 9.96
CA ASP A 698 75.23 -20.33 9.62
C ASP A 698 76.76 -20.46 9.46
N ILE A 699 77.32 -21.57 9.94
CA ILE A 699 78.74 -21.89 9.81
C ILE A 699 78.84 -23.20 9.04
N ASN A 700 79.63 -23.20 7.97
CA ASN A 700 79.91 -24.41 7.19
C ASN A 700 81.39 -24.47 6.89
N VAL A 701 82.10 -25.35 7.62
CA VAL A 701 83.56 -25.44 7.57
C VAL A 701 84.01 -26.89 7.39
N SER A 702 85.14 -27.07 6.71
CA SER A 702 85.73 -28.38 6.46
C SER A 702 87.15 -28.49 7.00
N ALA A 703 87.48 -29.64 7.61
CA ALA A 703 88.81 -29.93 8.13
C ALA A 703 89.72 -30.46 7.02
N GLU A 704 90.93 -29.90 6.93
CA GLU A 704 91.97 -30.31 5.98
C GLU A 704 93.04 -31.15 6.68
N PHE A 705 93.45 -32.25 6.05
CA PHE A 705 94.44 -33.19 6.56
C PHE A 705 95.56 -33.42 5.54
N ALA A 706 96.81 -33.55 6.00
CA ALA A 706 97.97 -33.84 5.17
C ALA A 706 98.71 -35.08 5.68
N ILE A 707 99.33 -35.83 4.75
CA ILE A 707 100.12 -37.01 5.10
C ILE A 707 101.38 -36.59 5.86
N ASN A 708 101.78 -37.37 6.86
CA ASN A 708 103.04 -37.18 7.57
C ASN A 708 104.21 -37.53 6.63
N LYS A 709 105.24 -36.68 6.61
CA LYS A 709 106.48 -36.88 5.85
C LYS A 709 107.68 -36.80 6.79
N TRP A 710 108.74 -37.52 6.42
CA TRP A 710 109.98 -37.64 7.17
C TRP A 710 111.17 -37.32 6.27
N VAL A 711 112.19 -36.70 6.84
CA VAL A 711 113.39 -36.30 6.10
C VAL A 711 114.26 -37.53 5.87
N VAL A 712 114.56 -37.82 4.61
CA VAL A 712 115.53 -38.82 4.18
C VAL A 712 116.80 -38.10 3.75
N THR A 713 117.93 -38.49 4.32
CA THR A 713 119.25 -37.98 3.97
C THR A 713 120.09 -39.09 3.35
N PHE A 714 120.52 -38.92 2.12
CA PHE A 714 121.48 -39.81 1.44
C PHE A 714 122.89 -39.24 1.57
N SER A 715 123.88 -40.09 1.82
CA SER A 715 125.30 -39.72 1.87
C SER A 715 126.13 -40.66 0.97
N VAL A 716 126.70 -40.15 -0.12
CA VAL A 716 127.45 -40.93 -1.12
C VAL A 716 128.96 -40.68 -1.02
N THR A 717 129.73 -41.76 -0.87
CA THR A 717 131.20 -41.74 -0.80
C THR A 717 131.82 -42.77 -1.76
N MET A 718 132.99 -42.45 -2.33
CA MET A 718 133.78 -43.34 -3.19
C MET A 718 135.22 -43.39 -2.68
N ASP A 719 135.70 -44.59 -2.37
CA ASP A 719 137.02 -44.84 -1.76
C ASP A 719 137.32 -43.96 -0.52
N GLY A 720 136.27 -43.60 0.23
CA GLY A 720 136.36 -42.80 1.47
C GLY A 720 136.20 -41.29 1.31
N GLU A 721 136.09 -40.78 0.07
CA GLU A 721 135.86 -39.36 -0.23
C GLU A 721 134.41 -39.10 -0.66
N ALA A 722 133.88 -37.92 -0.35
CA ALA A 722 132.52 -37.52 -0.74
C ALA A 722 132.37 -37.41 -2.27
N VAL A 723 131.25 -37.88 -2.81
CA VAL A 723 130.94 -37.77 -4.24
C VAL A 723 129.93 -36.65 -4.44
N GLU A 724 130.38 -35.52 -4.99
CA GLU A 724 129.51 -34.43 -5.42
C GLU A 724 128.81 -34.77 -6.75
N ASN A 725 127.57 -34.33 -6.92
CA ASN A 725 126.75 -34.57 -8.12
C ASN A 725 126.49 -36.05 -8.42
N ALA A 726 126.51 -36.91 -7.40
CA ALA A 726 125.90 -38.23 -7.52
C ALA A 726 124.39 -38.03 -7.65
N LEU A 727 123.83 -38.57 -8.72
CA LEU A 727 122.40 -38.50 -9.01
C LEU A 727 121.70 -39.64 -8.28
N ILE A 728 120.80 -39.30 -7.36
CA ILE A 728 119.92 -40.25 -6.67
C ILE A 728 118.53 -40.12 -7.29
N GLN A 729 118.07 -41.23 -7.87
CA GLN A 729 116.75 -41.30 -8.51
C GLN A 729 115.89 -42.25 -7.71
N ILE A 730 114.78 -41.75 -7.16
CA ILE A 730 113.81 -42.56 -6.42
C ILE A 730 112.63 -42.82 -7.35
N GLU A 731 112.47 -44.06 -7.81
CA GLU A 731 111.59 -44.41 -8.93
C GLU A 731 110.14 -43.97 -8.71
N SER A 732 109.63 -44.09 -7.48
CA SER A 732 108.24 -43.76 -7.14
C SER A 732 107.99 -42.28 -6.86
N VAL A 733 109.03 -41.45 -6.77
CA VAL A 733 108.91 -40.01 -6.45
C VAL A 733 109.04 -39.16 -7.72
N GLY A 734 109.85 -39.61 -8.69
CA GLY A 734 110.02 -38.93 -9.98
C GLY A 734 110.78 -37.61 -9.91
N GLU A 735 111.39 -37.31 -8.75
CA GLU A 735 112.29 -36.18 -8.54
C GLU A 735 113.72 -36.69 -8.38
N ASP A 736 114.61 -36.13 -9.20
CA ASP A 736 116.04 -36.43 -9.18
C ASP A 736 116.73 -35.50 -8.18
N ILE A 737 117.39 -36.06 -7.18
CA ILE A 737 118.17 -35.28 -6.20
C ILE A 737 119.67 -35.51 -6.42
N LEU A 738 120.46 -34.44 -6.28
CA LEU A 738 121.91 -34.47 -6.44
C LEU A 738 122.58 -34.31 -5.09
N THR A 739 123.64 -35.07 -4.87
CA THR A 739 124.50 -34.85 -3.71
C THR A 739 125.24 -33.52 -3.82
N ASN A 740 125.31 -32.79 -2.71
CA ASN A 740 126.09 -31.56 -2.56
C ASN A 740 127.59 -31.88 -2.44
N TYR A 741 128.43 -30.85 -2.24
CA TYR A 741 129.89 -30.99 -2.09
C TYR A 741 130.33 -31.89 -0.92
N ALA A 742 129.47 -32.11 0.08
CA ALA A 742 129.71 -33.03 1.20
C ALA A 742 129.26 -34.46 0.89
N GLY A 743 128.74 -34.72 -0.32
CA GLY A 743 128.19 -36.00 -0.73
C GLY A 743 126.76 -36.25 -0.24
N GLU A 744 126.05 -35.22 0.24
CA GLU A 744 124.73 -35.36 0.86
C GLU A 744 123.58 -34.85 -0.01
N ALA A 745 122.44 -35.55 -0.02
CA ALA A 745 121.18 -35.10 -0.61
C ALA A 745 120.01 -35.41 0.35
N THR A 746 119.00 -34.55 0.39
CA THR A 746 117.85 -34.71 1.30
C THR A 746 116.52 -34.61 0.56
N ILE A 747 115.53 -35.38 0.99
CA ILE A 747 114.16 -35.34 0.46
C ILE A 747 113.14 -35.71 1.56
N GLU A 748 111.95 -35.12 1.55
CA GLU A 748 110.87 -35.49 2.48
C GLU A 748 109.95 -36.54 1.85
N LEU A 749 109.88 -37.72 2.46
CA LEU A 749 109.06 -38.84 1.99
C LEU A 749 108.07 -39.28 3.06
N PRO A 750 106.83 -39.65 2.69
CA PRO A 750 105.93 -40.32 3.61
C PRO A 750 106.46 -41.72 3.97
N ASN A 751 105.81 -42.38 4.92
CA ASN A 751 106.13 -43.78 5.22
C ASN A 751 105.96 -44.66 3.99
N GLY A 752 106.96 -45.49 3.71
CA GLY A 752 106.94 -46.31 2.51
C GLY A 752 108.27 -47.00 2.25
N SER A 753 108.23 -47.93 1.31
CA SER A 753 109.40 -48.60 0.76
C SER A 753 109.69 -47.99 -0.60
N TYR A 754 110.89 -47.46 -0.79
CA TYR A 754 111.31 -46.69 -1.95
C TYR A 754 112.50 -47.38 -2.62
N THR A 755 112.40 -47.71 -3.91
CA THR A 755 113.56 -48.13 -4.71
C THR A 755 114.32 -46.90 -5.17
N TYR A 756 115.63 -46.90 -5.02
CA TYR A 756 116.48 -45.81 -5.48
C TYR A 756 117.73 -46.31 -6.20
N GLN A 757 118.16 -45.55 -7.21
CA GLN A 757 119.38 -45.77 -7.97
C GLN A 757 120.34 -44.61 -7.76
N VAL A 758 121.64 -44.89 -7.67
CA VAL A 758 122.69 -43.87 -7.66
C VAL A 758 123.56 -43.97 -8.91
N THR A 759 123.61 -42.87 -9.64
CA THR A 759 124.40 -42.73 -10.86
C THR A 759 125.55 -41.75 -10.64
N VAL A 760 126.76 -42.17 -10.98
CA VAL A 760 127.97 -41.33 -10.94
C VAL A 760 128.60 -41.35 -12.32
N ASN A 761 128.89 -40.19 -12.90
CA ASN A 761 129.47 -40.04 -14.25
C ASN A 761 128.72 -40.83 -15.35
N ALA A 762 127.39 -40.80 -15.31
CA ALA A 762 126.49 -41.47 -16.27
C ALA A 762 126.55 -43.01 -16.26
N VAL A 763 127.02 -43.62 -15.17
CA VAL A 763 126.96 -45.07 -14.92
C VAL A 763 126.19 -45.33 -13.63
N SER A 764 125.19 -46.21 -13.66
CA SER A 764 124.54 -46.69 -12.43
C SER A 764 125.54 -47.54 -11.65
N VAL A 765 125.77 -47.15 -10.40
CA VAL A 765 126.79 -47.74 -9.53
C VAL A 765 126.21 -48.36 -8.26
N HIS A 766 124.94 -48.10 -7.95
CA HIS A 766 124.26 -48.64 -6.76
C HIS A 766 122.75 -48.65 -6.94
N ASP A 767 122.09 -49.76 -6.62
CA ASP A 767 120.63 -49.93 -6.63
C ASP A 767 120.20 -50.58 -5.30
N ALA A 768 119.26 -49.95 -4.57
CA ALA A 768 118.80 -50.44 -3.27
C ALA A 768 117.35 -50.03 -2.94
N VAL A 769 116.85 -50.53 -1.81
CA VAL A 769 115.52 -50.22 -1.27
C VAL A 769 115.69 -49.51 0.06
N LEU A 770 115.10 -48.32 0.17
CA LEU A 770 115.02 -47.50 1.37
C LEU A 770 113.66 -47.70 2.05
N LEU A 771 113.63 -47.88 3.36
CA LEU A 771 112.41 -47.92 4.16
C LEU A 771 112.30 -46.65 5.02
N VAL A 772 111.22 -45.90 4.83
CA VAL A 772 110.85 -44.76 5.69
C VAL A 772 109.71 -45.20 6.60
N ALA A 773 109.92 -45.14 7.91
CA ALA A 773 108.97 -45.63 8.91
C ALA A 773 108.97 -44.77 10.17
N ASP A 774 108.10 -43.76 10.18
CA ASP A 774 107.77 -42.92 11.33
C ASP A 774 108.94 -42.14 11.97
N MET A 775 110.04 -41.98 11.23
CA MET A 775 111.19 -41.19 11.63
C MET A 775 112.06 -40.82 10.42
N ASP A 776 112.86 -39.77 10.58
CA ASP A 776 113.89 -39.38 9.62
C ASP A 776 114.90 -40.53 9.40
N VAL A 777 115.33 -40.72 8.16
CA VAL A 777 116.20 -41.83 7.74
C VAL A 777 117.50 -41.28 7.17
N SER A 778 118.63 -41.92 7.51
CA SER A 778 119.94 -41.61 6.92
C SER A 778 120.47 -42.84 6.19
N GLU A 779 120.69 -42.72 4.88
CA GLU A 779 121.12 -43.80 3.98
C GLU A 779 122.53 -43.53 3.47
N ALA A 780 123.50 -44.35 3.88
CA ALA A 780 124.92 -44.18 3.55
C ALA A 780 125.36 -45.14 2.44
N ILE A 781 125.93 -44.60 1.37
CA ILE A 781 126.27 -45.31 0.14
C ILE A 781 127.77 -45.22 -0.09
N VAL A 782 128.45 -46.38 -0.12
CA VAL A 782 129.92 -46.49 -0.23
C VAL A 782 130.31 -47.25 -1.50
N LEU A 783 131.11 -46.64 -2.37
CA LEU A 783 131.56 -47.18 -3.67
C LEU A 783 133.08 -47.50 -3.66
N THR A 784 133.53 -48.54 -4.38
CA THR A 784 134.96 -48.98 -4.45
C THR A 784 135.49 -49.18 -5.88
N ALA A 785 136.71 -48.72 -6.17
CA ALA A 785 137.32 -48.78 -7.51
C ALA A 785 137.96 -50.14 -7.87
N THR A 786 137.22 -51.11 -8.45
CA THR A 786 137.84 -52.24 -9.19
C THR A 786 136.92 -52.92 -10.23
N SER A 787 136.76 -52.34 -11.43
CA SER A 787 136.50 -53.11 -12.68
C SER A 787 136.72 -52.23 -13.92
N MET A 788 137.99 -51.92 -14.21
CA MET A 788 138.44 -51.44 -15.51
C MET A 788 139.39 -52.46 -16.12
N ALA A 789 138.95 -53.17 -17.16
CA ALA A 789 139.85 -53.84 -18.08
C ALA A 789 139.30 -53.80 -19.51
N SER A 790 140.19 -53.35 -20.39
CA SER A 790 140.04 -52.93 -21.77
C SER A 790 139.60 -54.00 -22.77
N THR A 791 138.92 -53.56 -23.83
CA THR A 791 139.28 -53.97 -25.21
C THR A 791 139.15 -52.77 -26.14
N ALA A 792 140.28 -52.17 -26.53
CA ALA A 792 140.38 -51.38 -27.75
C ALA A 792 140.52 -52.35 -28.94
N PRO A 793 139.78 -52.12 -30.02
CA PRO A 793 140.44 -51.90 -31.31
C PRO A 793 139.73 -50.74 -32.04
N SER A 794 140.31 -50.00 -32.97
CA SER A 794 141.57 -50.05 -33.69
C SER A 794 141.74 -48.63 -34.27
N SER A 795 142.97 -48.19 -34.51
CA SER A 795 143.19 -46.91 -35.20
C SER A 795 142.70 -47.02 -36.66
N VAL A 796 141.42 -46.71 -36.90
CA VAL A 796 140.84 -46.74 -38.24
C VAL A 796 141.48 -45.65 -39.09
N LYS A 797 142.07 -46.04 -40.22
CA LYS A 797 142.60 -45.13 -41.22
C LYS A 797 141.64 -45.05 -42.41
N VAL A 798 141.47 -43.83 -42.92
CA VAL A 798 140.73 -43.56 -44.16
C VAL A 798 141.66 -42.91 -45.16
N TRP A 799 141.77 -43.47 -46.36
CA TRP A 799 142.71 -43.01 -47.39
C TRP A 799 142.20 -43.24 -48.83
N PRO A 800 142.64 -42.45 -49.81
CA PRO A 800 143.36 -41.18 -49.64
C PRO A 800 142.45 -40.12 -48.99
N ASN A 801 143.04 -39.19 -48.24
CA ASN A 801 142.31 -38.07 -47.66
C ASN A 801 143.22 -36.83 -47.71
N PRO A 802 143.04 -35.91 -48.67
CA PRO A 802 141.84 -35.74 -49.52
C PRO A 802 141.67 -36.76 -50.66
N ALA A 803 140.43 -37.12 -51.02
CA ALA A 803 140.06 -38.05 -52.10
C ALA A 803 139.22 -37.39 -53.19
N THR A 804 139.24 -37.91 -54.42
CA THR A 804 138.45 -37.38 -55.57
C THR A 804 137.29 -38.29 -55.99
N LYS A 805 137.35 -39.60 -55.77
CA LYS A 805 136.27 -40.52 -56.16
C LYS A 805 136.02 -41.62 -55.15
N ILE A 806 137.05 -42.24 -54.58
CA ILE A 806 136.89 -43.36 -53.65
C ILE A 806 137.71 -43.10 -52.38
N VAL A 807 137.16 -43.49 -51.24
CA VAL A 807 137.84 -43.55 -49.94
C VAL A 807 137.80 -44.99 -49.43
N PHE A 808 138.96 -45.49 -48.99
CA PHE A 808 139.14 -46.81 -48.41
C PHE A 808 139.26 -46.72 -46.90
N VAL A 809 138.73 -47.72 -46.20
CA VAL A 809 138.84 -47.87 -44.75
C VAL A 809 139.70 -49.08 -44.43
N GLU A 810 140.68 -48.90 -43.56
CA GLU A 810 141.54 -49.97 -43.09
C GLU A 810 141.56 -50.01 -41.56
N GLY A 811 141.61 -51.21 -41.00
CA GLY A 811 141.73 -51.45 -39.56
C GLY A 811 140.46 -51.94 -38.85
N VAL A 812 139.32 -52.07 -39.54
CA VAL A 812 138.09 -52.67 -38.98
C VAL A 812 137.82 -54.00 -39.68
N LEU A 813 137.71 -55.09 -38.91
CA LEU A 813 137.60 -56.45 -39.46
C LEU A 813 136.17 -56.82 -39.90
N GLN A 814 135.12 -56.15 -39.38
CA GLN A 814 133.71 -56.38 -39.71
C GLN A 814 132.89 -55.08 -39.52
N ILE A 815 132.45 -54.43 -40.60
CA ILE A 815 131.66 -53.18 -40.55
C ILE A 815 130.19 -53.49 -40.80
N SER A 816 129.31 -53.02 -39.91
CA SER A 816 127.87 -53.16 -40.04
C SER A 816 127.25 -52.08 -40.93
N LYS A 817 127.72 -50.83 -40.81
CA LYS A 817 127.13 -49.68 -41.50
C LYS A 817 128.15 -48.55 -41.66
N THR A 818 128.09 -47.82 -42.77
CA THR A 818 128.82 -46.56 -42.93
C THR A 818 127.89 -45.43 -43.34
N GLU A 819 128.20 -44.24 -42.83
CA GLU A 819 127.38 -43.05 -42.96
C GLU A 819 128.27 -41.83 -43.25
N ILE A 820 127.85 -40.98 -44.19
CA ILE A 820 128.54 -39.72 -44.52
C ILE A 820 127.61 -38.57 -44.14
N PHE A 821 128.13 -37.64 -43.37
CA PHE A 821 127.46 -36.42 -42.93
C PHE A 821 128.16 -35.20 -43.54
N ASN A 822 127.39 -34.13 -43.81
CA ASN A 822 127.99 -32.81 -44.06
C ASN A 822 128.58 -32.25 -42.74
N VAL A 823 129.30 -31.12 -42.81
CA VAL A 823 129.88 -30.47 -41.62
C VAL A 823 128.84 -30.02 -40.59
N ASP A 824 127.60 -29.79 -41.03
CA ASP A 824 126.48 -29.37 -40.18
C ASP A 824 125.77 -30.57 -39.51
N GLY A 825 126.29 -31.79 -39.67
CA GLY A 825 125.79 -33.00 -39.00
C GLY A 825 124.59 -33.67 -39.67
N SER A 826 124.18 -33.21 -40.86
CA SER A 826 123.09 -33.82 -41.63
C SER A 826 123.58 -35.05 -42.41
N LEU A 827 122.86 -36.17 -42.31
CA LEU A 827 123.19 -37.41 -43.01
C LEU A 827 122.96 -37.22 -44.51
N ILE A 828 124.02 -37.35 -45.31
CA ILE A 828 123.95 -37.27 -46.77
C ILE A 828 123.66 -38.65 -47.35
N TYR A 829 124.37 -39.67 -46.83
CA TYR A 829 124.32 -41.00 -47.40
C TYR A 829 124.64 -42.06 -46.36
N SER A 830 123.95 -43.20 -46.43
CA SER A 830 124.13 -44.36 -45.57
C SER A 830 124.10 -45.62 -46.43
N THR A 831 125.15 -46.44 -46.38
CA THR A 831 125.22 -47.68 -47.16
C THR A 831 126.00 -48.77 -46.42
N PRO A 832 125.70 -50.06 -46.63
CA PRO A 832 126.61 -51.13 -46.25
C PRO A 832 127.91 -51.01 -47.06
N MET A 833 129.06 -51.25 -46.44
CA MET A 833 130.34 -51.15 -47.14
C MET A 833 130.59 -52.38 -48.01
N GLN A 834 131.02 -52.18 -49.26
CA GLN A 834 131.46 -53.25 -50.15
C GLN A 834 132.98 -53.15 -50.36
N ASN A 835 133.70 -54.25 -50.14
CA ASN A 835 135.16 -54.38 -50.37
C ASN A 835 136.02 -53.27 -49.74
N ASN A 836 135.67 -52.84 -48.53
CA ASN A 836 136.37 -51.81 -47.77
C ASN A 836 136.53 -50.43 -48.46
N ALA A 837 135.69 -50.13 -49.45
CA ALA A 837 135.76 -48.92 -50.27
C ALA A 837 134.40 -48.22 -50.36
N ILE A 838 134.43 -46.88 -50.47
CA ILE A 838 133.23 -46.06 -50.65
C ILE A 838 133.45 -45.05 -51.77
N ASP A 839 132.52 -45.05 -52.72
CA ASP A 839 132.45 -44.08 -53.81
C ASP A 839 131.83 -42.76 -53.31
N ILE A 840 132.65 -41.72 -53.30
CA ILE A 840 132.29 -40.34 -52.96
C ILE A 840 132.30 -39.43 -54.20
N SER A 841 132.38 -39.97 -55.42
CA SER A 841 132.47 -39.19 -56.67
C SER A 841 131.30 -38.23 -56.88
N ARG A 842 130.12 -38.58 -56.35
CA ARG A 842 128.88 -37.79 -56.43
C ARG A 842 128.78 -36.70 -55.37
N LEU A 843 129.67 -36.71 -54.38
CA LEU A 843 129.71 -35.66 -53.36
C LEU A 843 130.38 -34.40 -53.93
N PRO A 844 129.83 -33.19 -53.68
CA PRO A 844 130.51 -31.93 -53.96
C PRO A 844 131.87 -31.84 -53.26
N MET A 845 132.79 -31.03 -53.79
CA MET A 845 134.06 -30.73 -53.12
C MET A 845 133.78 -30.12 -51.74
N GLY A 846 134.41 -30.64 -50.69
CA GLY A 846 134.09 -30.21 -49.32
C GLY A 846 134.61 -31.15 -48.24
N ILE A 847 134.39 -30.76 -46.99
CA ILE A 847 134.72 -31.57 -45.80
C ILE A 847 133.47 -32.33 -45.38
N TYR A 848 133.63 -33.62 -45.06
CA TYR A 848 132.56 -34.48 -44.59
C TYR A 848 133.00 -35.25 -43.35
N ILE A 849 132.04 -35.63 -42.51
CA ILE A 849 132.26 -36.53 -41.38
C ILE A 849 131.81 -37.92 -41.81
N PHE A 850 132.74 -38.86 -41.73
CA PHE A 850 132.52 -40.23 -42.12
C PHE A 850 132.45 -41.13 -40.88
N ARG A 851 131.26 -41.68 -40.62
CA ARG A 851 130.95 -42.49 -39.45
C ARG A 851 130.87 -43.96 -39.85
N ILE A 852 131.53 -44.81 -39.07
CA ILE A 852 131.65 -46.24 -39.31
C ILE A 852 131.18 -46.93 -38.05
N THR A 853 130.21 -47.82 -38.19
CA THR A 853 129.67 -48.62 -37.09
C THR A 853 130.06 -50.08 -37.31
N ASP A 854 130.73 -50.68 -36.33
CA ASP A 854 131.04 -52.10 -36.35
C ASP A 854 129.83 -52.96 -35.94
N VAL A 855 129.93 -54.27 -36.10
CA VAL A 855 128.85 -55.22 -35.74
C VAL A 855 128.57 -55.33 -34.24
N GLN A 856 129.42 -54.75 -33.38
CA GLN A 856 129.21 -54.66 -31.94
C GLN A 856 128.56 -53.34 -31.51
N GLY A 857 128.30 -52.43 -32.45
CA GLY A 857 127.65 -51.14 -32.21
C GLY A 857 128.62 -50.00 -31.87
N ASN A 858 129.94 -50.22 -31.93
CA ASN A 858 130.90 -49.14 -31.69
C ASN A 858 130.94 -48.18 -32.88
N ILE A 859 131.00 -46.89 -32.59
CA ILE A 859 130.96 -45.82 -33.59
C ILE A 859 132.31 -45.11 -33.67
N ILE A 860 132.90 -45.09 -34.87
CA ILE A 860 134.13 -44.35 -35.14
C ILE A 860 133.85 -43.29 -36.21
N SER A 861 134.24 -42.03 -35.95
CA SER A 861 134.04 -40.91 -36.88
C SER A 861 135.39 -40.37 -37.38
N LYS A 862 135.52 -40.13 -38.69
CA LYS A 862 136.71 -39.58 -39.33
C LYS A 862 136.34 -38.46 -40.29
N ARG A 863 137.12 -37.38 -40.27
CA ARG A 863 136.97 -36.29 -41.23
C ARG A 863 137.56 -36.70 -42.57
N ILE A 864 136.80 -36.60 -43.66
CA ILE A 864 137.28 -36.79 -45.03
C ILE A 864 137.14 -35.49 -45.83
N ILE A 865 138.05 -35.25 -46.77
CA ILE A 865 138.06 -34.08 -47.64
C ILE A 865 137.88 -34.56 -49.08
N LYS A 866 136.77 -34.19 -49.71
CA LYS A 866 136.53 -34.39 -51.14
C LYS A 866 137.17 -33.24 -51.92
N LYS A 867 138.11 -33.57 -52.80
CA LYS A 867 138.66 -32.65 -53.81
C LYS A 867 137.96 -32.78 -55.15
#